data_AF-A0A955CGD6-F1
#
_entry.id   AF-A0A955CGD6-F1
#
_cell.length_a   1.000
_cell.length_b   1.000
_cell.length_c   1.000
_cell.angle_alpha   90.00
_cell.angle_beta   90.00
_cell.angle_gamma   90.00
#
_symmetry.space_group_name_H-M   'P 1'
#
loop_
_entity.id
_entity.type
_entity.pdbx_description
1 polymer ?
#
loop_
_entity_poly.entity_id
_entity_poly.type
_entity_poly.pdbx_seq_one_letter_code
_entity_poly.pdbx_strand_id
1 'polypeptide(L)'
;MRCTDALIANAYQSPAKRSRSWTTSWRCGLSATVLLLATSSVSADVDVLSDVFVGGMEGPQGTSNYRIPALVVAPDGSLLAFAEGRRSGADPGAAGQPIDMVLKRSVDGGATWGQLAILAADHRFDFSDPRPLVDSATGDVHLLYNQWPDDCGQGCVPIGLGDESSVLWVRSSQDNGQNWSTPVNLNASVKSPQWRALNSGPGHGIQLQWQTNPQRNGRLVAPGHRDASGYHGVSIFSDDHGATWQAGSAQDGASVEVNESEVVELTNGDLLWDGRTFAGATRQRFLSRDGGETWNALGPGDLPVTRVDTSMVRYSAVRSNQDRDRILYAAPLGSPPGTGSDRTNQGVWTSYDEGKTFINPRVIASGHAAYSSMQRLADGSVGLLWEATGSTLVKYANFDLAELESIVHRPDMSHYDGFDNEVDRSRGGVGWSGGWSGEATFTVNESSFPHGGDVPFVGFPFPRTGGRLELGPGRGIETSRTLATPILLDQSRTSYVSLLISRAADDPNDGMAQEDLRIELRDEAGTAHLGFGVRSDESFYIDQLGTPVHTTADSFDVAASYFLVAKIVSHTAAESAFDQVFLKAFHSGVESVPDDDAGLAWTLVGSTDENAAASLTTLAIESGLSAAWAVDELRVGSSFAAVASNLPYEQIPTGVPGDVNQDGVLSGDGTGAPDSDDIAAFVRAWNSVTLGLPAVERVRLGDLDLDGATTLRDAFQLHQALEQAGSAFPFELLLGAAVPELSTSLLTATACAAACASSLCRQVARRPTSPQASVTKG
;
A
#
# COMPACT_ATOMS: atom_id res chain seq x y z
N MET A 1 -59.48 33.10 31.86
CA MET A 1 -60.71 33.81 31.43
C MET A 1 -60.53 35.29 31.69
N ARG A 2 -60.76 36.14 30.67
CA ARG A 2 -61.08 37.60 30.64
C ARG A 2 -60.47 38.61 31.66
N CYS A 3 -60.33 39.85 31.15
CA CYS A 3 -60.23 41.17 31.82
C CYS A 3 -58.85 41.58 32.36
N THR A 4 -58.42 42.85 32.40
CA THR A 4 -58.73 44.18 31.81
C THR A 4 -57.60 45.15 32.27
N ASP A 5 -57.55 46.38 31.72
CA ASP A 5 -57.04 47.65 32.33
C ASP A 5 -55.50 47.83 32.50
N ALA A 6 -54.85 49.02 32.49
CA ALA A 6 -55.16 50.42 32.14
C ALA A 6 -53.83 51.25 32.11
N LEU A 7 -53.88 52.39 31.40
CA LEU A 7 -53.12 53.68 31.39
C LEU A 7 -51.88 53.98 32.30
N ILE A 8 -51.13 55.02 31.82
CA ILE A 8 -50.21 56.02 32.48
C ILE A 8 -48.72 55.85 32.07
N ALA A 9 -47.87 56.84 31.75
CA ALA A 9 -47.87 58.24 31.25
C ALA A 9 -46.37 58.68 31.13
N ASN A 10 -46.05 59.64 30.24
CA ASN A 10 -45.03 60.73 30.32
C ASN A 10 -43.60 60.49 30.91
N ALA A 11 -42.50 61.17 30.58
CA ALA A 11 -42.08 62.20 29.62
C ALA A 11 -40.64 62.62 30.04
N TYR A 12 -39.82 63.14 29.09
CA TYR A 12 -38.75 64.16 29.26
C TYR A 12 -37.31 63.87 29.78
N GLN A 13 -36.36 64.16 28.87
CA GLN A 13 -35.14 65.02 28.94
C GLN A 13 -33.94 64.79 29.92
N SER A 14 -32.75 64.88 29.30
CA SER A 14 -31.35 65.12 29.79
C SER A 14 -31.20 66.25 30.85
N PRO A 15 -30.07 66.49 31.61
CA PRO A 15 -28.65 66.46 31.16
C PRO A 15 -27.51 66.18 32.20
N ALA A 16 -26.27 66.08 31.66
CA ALA A 16 -24.92 66.36 32.17
C ALA A 16 -24.57 66.46 33.70
N LYS A 17 -23.51 65.76 34.16
CA LYS A 17 -22.19 66.34 34.56
C LYS A 17 -21.22 65.33 35.22
N ARG A 18 -19.93 65.58 34.95
CA ARG A 18 -18.63 64.99 35.39
C ARG A 18 -18.49 64.53 36.87
N SER A 19 -17.78 63.42 37.09
CA SER A 19 -16.52 63.35 37.87
C SER A 19 -15.85 61.96 37.76
N ARG A 20 -14.51 61.92 37.82
CA ARG A 20 -13.62 60.73 37.74
C ARG A 20 -13.68 59.94 39.06
N SER A 21 -13.65 58.60 39.09
CA SER A 21 -12.44 57.79 38.91
C SER A 21 -12.73 56.29 39.21
N TRP A 22 -11.84 55.41 38.71
CA TRP A 22 -11.63 53.98 39.00
C TRP A 22 -12.39 52.92 38.17
N THR A 23 -11.71 52.53 37.07
CA THR A 23 -11.37 51.15 36.64
C THR A 23 -12.46 50.07 36.60
N THR A 24 -13.10 49.87 35.44
CA THR A 24 -13.37 48.55 34.82
C THR A 24 -13.88 48.72 33.38
N SER A 25 -13.19 48.21 32.36
CA SER A 25 -13.71 48.08 30.98
C SER A 25 -13.85 46.58 30.67
N TRP A 26 -15.06 46.02 30.76
CA TRP A 26 -16.08 45.90 29.70
C TRP A 26 -15.61 45.09 28.49
N ARG A 27 -16.09 43.84 28.48
CA ARG A 27 -16.07 42.85 27.41
C ARG A 27 -16.81 43.38 26.18
N CYS A 28 -16.16 43.38 25.02
CA CYS A 28 -16.86 43.34 23.75
C CYS A 28 -17.31 41.90 23.49
N GLY A 29 -18.62 41.68 23.41
CA GLY A 29 -19.18 40.44 22.90
C GLY A 29 -19.08 40.44 21.37
N LEU A 30 -18.17 39.63 20.82
CA LEU A 30 -18.31 39.15 19.45
C LEU A 30 -19.36 38.02 19.46
N SER A 31 -20.43 38.20 18.69
CA SER A 31 -21.26 37.08 18.23
C SER A 31 -20.38 36.15 17.42
N ALA A 32 -20.04 35.00 17.99
CA ALA A 32 -19.47 33.89 17.24
C ALA A 32 -20.58 33.29 16.36
N THR A 33 -20.59 33.66 15.09
CA THR A 33 -21.19 32.83 14.04
C THR A 33 -20.37 31.55 14.02
N VAL A 34 -20.91 30.48 14.61
CA VAL A 34 -20.36 29.13 14.44
C VAL A 34 -20.59 28.78 12.98
N LEU A 35 -19.55 28.99 12.17
CA LEU A 35 -19.44 28.37 10.85
C LEU A 35 -19.29 26.87 11.15
N LEU A 36 -20.37 26.09 11.01
CA LEU A 36 -20.23 24.65 10.83
C LEU A 36 -19.45 24.49 9.53
N LEU A 37 -18.13 24.31 9.65
CA LEU A 37 -17.34 23.68 8.61
C LEU A 37 -17.94 22.29 8.44
N ALA A 38 -18.75 22.12 7.40
CA ALA A 38 -19.05 20.81 6.88
C ALA A 38 -17.70 20.17 6.57
N THR A 39 -17.32 19.15 7.33
CA THR A 39 -16.24 18.25 6.94
C THR A 39 -16.66 17.66 5.60
N SER A 40 -16.09 18.18 4.51
CA SER A 40 -16.24 17.58 3.19
C SER A 40 -15.64 16.19 3.27
N SER A 41 -16.50 15.17 3.33
CA SER A 41 -16.11 13.79 3.08
C SER A 41 -15.62 13.73 1.64
N VAL A 42 -14.30 13.65 1.44
CA VAL A 42 -13.71 13.46 0.12
C VAL A 42 -14.04 12.02 -0.32
N SER A 43 -15.13 11.89 -1.06
CA SER A 43 -15.44 10.70 -1.88
C SER A 43 -14.54 10.75 -3.11
N ALA A 44 -14.23 9.59 -3.72
CA ALA A 44 -13.60 9.57 -5.04
C ALA A 44 -14.42 10.41 -6.05
N ASP A 45 -13.75 11.07 -6.98
CA ASP A 45 -14.44 11.74 -8.09
C ASP A 45 -14.96 10.65 -9.04
N VAL A 46 -16.28 10.56 -9.15
CA VAL A 46 -16.99 9.58 -9.96
C VAL A 46 -17.45 10.25 -11.25
N ASP A 47 -17.13 9.65 -12.41
CA ASP A 47 -17.47 10.20 -13.72
C ASP A 47 -18.96 10.00 -14.04
N VAL A 48 -19.48 8.79 -13.78
CA VAL A 48 -20.87 8.42 -13.97
C VAL A 48 -21.40 7.85 -12.67
N LEU A 49 -22.55 8.35 -12.21
CA LEU A 49 -23.33 7.78 -11.13
C LEU A 49 -24.77 7.58 -11.58
N SER A 50 -25.25 6.33 -11.55
CA SER A 50 -26.62 6.01 -12.00
C SER A 50 -27.32 4.99 -11.10
N ASP A 51 -28.65 5.05 -11.09
CA ASP A 51 -29.49 4.05 -10.45
C ASP A 51 -29.76 2.93 -11.47
N VAL A 52 -29.37 1.70 -11.13
CA VAL A 52 -29.50 0.56 -12.05
C VAL A 52 -30.81 -0.15 -11.83
N PHE A 53 -31.05 -0.64 -10.61
CA PHE A 53 -32.28 -1.34 -10.26
C PHE A 53 -32.97 -0.62 -9.12
N VAL A 54 -34.23 -0.23 -9.32
CA VAL A 54 -34.99 0.56 -8.35
C VAL A 54 -36.28 -0.17 -7.98
N GLY A 55 -36.37 -0.57 -6.72
CA GLY A 55 -37.52 -1.25 -6.15
C GLY A 55 -38.83 -0.46 -6.33
N GLY A 56 -39.87 -1.15 -6.77
CA GLY A 56 -41.21 -0.59 -7.00
C GLY A 56 -41.37 0.16 -8.32
N MET A 57 -40.28 0.41 -9.07
CA MET A 57 -40.34 1.18 -10.33
C MET A 57 -40.48 0.30 -11.57
N GLU A 58 -40.09 -0.96 -11.48
CA GLU A 58 -40.00 -1.88 -12.61
C GLU A 58 -40.20 -3.35 -12.21
N GLY A 59 -40.11 -4.25 -13.19
CA GLY A 59 -40.36 -5.68 -12.99
C GLY A 59 -41.84 -6.04 -12.79
N PRO A 60 -42.15 -7.34 -12.68
CA PRO A 60 -43.52 -7.81 -12.48
C PRO A 60 -44.16 -7.16 -11.26
N GLN A 61 -45.31 -6.53 -11.46
CA GLN A 61 -46.12 -5.87 -10.41
C GLN A 61 -45.38 -4.79 -9.60
N GLY A 62 -44.30 -4.22 -10.13
CA GLY A 62 -43.45 -3.29 -9.38
C GLY A 62 -42.64 -4.04 -8.32
N THR A 63 -41.73 -4.90 -8.78
CA THR A 63 -40.85 -5.72 -7.94
C THR A 63 -40.17 -4.83 -6.90
N SER A 64 -40.38 -5.13 -5.62
CA SER A 64 -40.06 -4.19 -4.54
C SER A 64 -38.59 -4.16 -4.17
N ASN A 65 -37.84 -5.22 -4.49
CA ASN A 65 -36.48 -5.41 -4.03
C ASN A 65 -35.58 -5.92 -5.15
N TYR A 66 -34.36 -5.40 -5.20
CA TYR A 66 -33.30 -5.86 -6.08
C TYR A 66 -32.03 -6.05 -5.27
N ARG A 67 -31.45 -7.25 -5.36
CA ARG A 67 -30.31 -7.66 -4.54
C ARG A 67 -29.30 -8.45 -5.35
N ILE A 68 -28.13 -8.64 -4.76
CA ILE A 68 -27.10 -9.55 -5.25
C ILE A 68 -26.63 -9.16 -6.66
N PRO A 69 -26.04 -7.95 -6.81
CA PRO A 69 -25.64 -7.43 -8.10
C PRO A 69 -24.42 -8.18 -8.66
N ALA A 70 -24.42 -8.38 -9.97
CA ALA A 70 -23.25 -8.86 -10.71
C ALA A 70 -23.04 -8.06 -11.99
N LEU A 71 -21.77 -7.78 -12.33
CA LEU A 71 -21.38 -6.97 -13.47
C LEU A 71 -20.38 -7.72 -14.35
N VAL A 72 -20.59 -7.68 -15.67
CA VAL A 72 -19.58 -8.00 -16.69
C VAL A 72 -19.59 -6.98 -17.82
N VAL A 73 -18.44 -6.83 -18.48
CA VAL A 73 -18.28 -6.05 -19.71
C VAL A 73 -18.35 -7.02 -20.89
N ALA A 74 -19.37 -6.90 -21.73
CA ALA A 74 -19.52 -7.71 -22.93
C ALA A 74 -18.45 -7.32 -23.99
N PRO A 75 -18.17 -8.19 -24.97
CA PRO A 75 -17.13 -7.94 -25.99
C PRO A 75 -17.29 -6.64 -26.79
N ASP A 76 -18.51 -6.13 -26.98
CA ASP A 76 -18.76 -4.84 -27.63
C ASP A 76 -18.57 -3.62 -26.71
N GLY A 77 -18.12 -3.82 -25.48
CA GLY A 77 -17.96 -2.80 -24.45
C GLY A 77 -19.24 -2.47 -23.68
N SER A 78 -20.38 -3.10 -24.01
CA SER A 78 -21.61 -2.90 -23.25
C SER A 78 -21.52 -3.51 -21.85
N LEU A 79 -22.18 -2.88 -20.88
CA LEU A 79 -22.23 -3.36 -19.51
C LEU A 79 -23.48 -4.19 -19.30
N LEU A 80 -23.34 -5.36 -18.68
CA LEU A 80 -24.43 -6.24 -18.30
C LEU A 80 -24.50 -6.32 -16.77
N ALA A 81 -25.56 -5.74 -16.20
CA ALA A 81 -25.84 -5.77 -14.78
C ALA A 81 -26.93 -6.81 -14.50
N PHE A 82 -26.61 -7.81 -13.70
CA PHE A 82 -27.55 -8.84 -13.25
C PHE A 82 -27.93 -8.59 -11.80
N ALA A 83 -29.12 -9.03 -11.41
CA ALA A 83 -29.57 -8.99 -10.03
C ALA A 83 -30.67 -10.04 -9.79
N GLU A 84 -30.98 -10.25 -8.54
CA GLU A 84 -32.20 -10.89 -8.09
C GLU A 84 -33.34 -9.88 -8.04
N GLY A 85 -34.43 -10.16 -8.75
CA GLY A 85 -35.69 -9.43 -8.63
C GLY A 85 -36.58 -10.05 -7.57
N ARG A 86 -36.49 -9.57 -6.33
CA ARG A 86 -37.18 -10.15 -5.18
C ARG A 86 -38.53 -9.47 -4.92
N ARG A 87 -39.59 -10.24 -4.66
CA ARG A 87 -40.91 -9.72 -4.28
C ARG A 87 -40.98 -9.19 -2.85
N SER A 88 -39.96 -9.50 -2.05
CA SER A 88 -39.77 -9.01 -0.69
C SER A 88 -38.27 -8.90 -0.39
N GLY A 89 -37.91 -8.43 0.81
CA GLY A 89 -36.51 -8.42 1.26
C GLY A 89 -35.99 -9.80 1.74
N ALA A 90 -36.78 -10.87 1.64
CA ALA A 90 -36.41 -12.19 2.14
C ALA A 90 -35.32 -12.86 1.30
N ASP A 91 -34.58 -13.79 1.91
CA ASP A 91 -33.68 -14.69 1.22
C ASP A 91 -34.44 -15.84 0.51
N PRO A 92 -33.80 -16.58 -0.41
CA PRO A 92 -34.42 -17.73 -1.07
C PRO A 92 -35.03 -18.73 -0.07
N GLY A 93 -36.19 -19.28 -0.42
CA GLY A 93 -37.01 -20.20 0.37
C GLY A 93 -38.15 -19.55 1.14
N ALA A 94 -38.49 -18.30 0.83
CA ALA A 94 -39.59 -17.60 1.47
C ALA A 94 -40.91 -17.87 0.73
N ALA A 95 -41.67 -18.85 1.20
CA ALA A 95 -42.88 -19.33 0.53
C ALA A 95 -43.82 -18.21 0.03
N GLY A 96 -44.15 -18.26 -1.26
CA GLY A 96 -44.99 -17.31 -1.97
C GLY A 96 -44.29 -16.00 -2.36
N GLN A 97 -42.95 -15.95 -2.32
CA GLN A 97 -42.15 -14.76 -2.64
C GLN A 97 -41.07 -15.07 -3.69
N PRO A 98 -41.46 -15.58 -4.88
CA PRO A 98 -40.53 -16.11 -5.85
C PRO A 98 -39.55 -15.04 -6.33
N ILE A 99 -38.28 -15.42 -6.47
CA ILE A 99 -37.20 -14.53 -6.92
C ILE A 99 -36.94 -14.75 -8.42
N ASP A 100 -36.98 -13.67 -9.20
CA ASP A 100 -36.61 -13.69 -10.62
C ASP A 100 -35.10 -13.43 -10.80
N MET A 101 -34.51 -14.03 -11.84
CA MET A 101 -33.19 -13.61 -12.33
C MET A 101 -33.36 -12.52 -13.38
N VAL A 102 -32.77 -11.34 -13.15
CA VAL A 102 -32.97 -10.17 -14.02
C VAL A 102 -31.67 -9.60 -14.57
N LEU A 103 -31.78 -8.86 -15.67
CA LEU A 103 -30.67 -8.21 -16.38
C LEU A 103 -31.08 -6.79 -16.82
N LYS A 104 -30.12 -5.87 -16.75
CA LYS A 104 -30.11 -4.62 -17.50
C LYS A 104 -28.81 -4.46 -18.28
N ARG A 105 -28.90 -3.79 -19.43
CA ARG A 105 -27.78 -3.55 -20.33
C ARG A 105 -27.56 -2.05 -20.53
N SER A 106 -26.31 -1.60 -20.47
CA SER A 106 -25.90 -0.24 -20.82
C SER A 106 -24.93 -0.26 -22.00
N VAL A 107 -25.05 0.72 -22.89
CA VAL A 107 -24.18 0.90 -24.08
C VAL A 107 -23.42 2.22 -24.06
N ASP A 108 -23.48 2.94 -22.95
CA ASP A 108 -22.95 4.29 -22.78
C ASP A 108 -22.12 4.41 -21.48
N GLY A 109 -21.40 3.34 -21.13
CA GLY A 109 -20.53 3.32 -19.95
C GLY A 109 -21.28 3.37 -18.62
N GLY A 110 -22.55 2.94 -18.59
CA GLY A 110 -23.37 2.91 -17.38
C GLY A 110 -24.10 4.22 -17.08
N ALA A 111 -24.06 5.21 -17.99
CA ALA A 111 -24.80 6.47 -17.84
C ALA A 111 -26.31 6.24 -17.90
N THR A 112 -26.77 5.37 -18.81
CA THR A 112 -28.15 4.94 -18.88
C THR A 112 -28.26 3.42 -19.00
N TRP A 113 -29.36 2.88 -18.48
CA TRP A 113 -29.64 1.45 -18.48
C TRP A 113 -30.91 1.16 -19.27
N GLY A 114 -30.84 0.15 -20.14
CA GLY A 114 -31.97 -0.33 -20.92
C GLY A 114 -33.08 -0.94 -20.07
N GLN A 115 -34.13 -1.39 -20.75
CA GLN A 115 -35.27 -2.02 -20.09
C GLN A 115 -34.85 -3.30 -19.34
N LEU A 116 -35.45 -3.52 -18.17
CA LEU A 116 -35.31 -4.75 -17.40
C LEU A 116 -35.72 -5.98 -18.24
N ALA A 117 -34.80 -6.93 -18.37
CA ALA A 117 -35.06 -8.25 -18.92
C ALA A 117 -35.17 -9.28 -17.78
N ILE A 118 -36.12 -10.21 -17.90
CA ILE A 118 -36.26 -11.35 -16.99
C ILE A 118 -35.66 -12.57 -17.68
N LEU A 119 -34.61 -13.13 -17.08
CA LEU A 119 -33.88 -14.27 -17.62
C LEU A 119 -34.42 -15.60 -17.10
N ALA A 120 -34.90 -15.65 -15.86
CA ALA A 120 -35.57 -16.81 -15.28
C ALA A 120 -36.66 -16.34 -14.30
N ALA A 121 -37.85 -16.95 -14.40
CA ALA A 121 -38.97 -16.70 -13.51
C ALA A 121 -39.90 -17.92 -13.49
N ASP A 122 -40.22 -18.41 -12.30
CA ASP A 122 -41.19 -19.47 -12.07
C ASP A 122 -41.65 -19.36 -10.61
N HIS A 123 -42.96 -19.24 -10.38
CA HIS A 123 -43.55 -19.13 -9.04
C HIS A 123 -43.22 -20.27 -8.07
N ARG A 124 -42.67 -21.39 -8.55
CA ARG A 124 -42.28 -22.55 -7.73
C ARG A 124 -40.86 -22.44 -7.18
N PHE A 125 -40.07 -21.52 -7.73
CA PHE A 125 -38.64 -21.48 -7.49
C PHE A 125 -38.12 -20.06 -7.29
N ASP A 126 -37.01 -19.98 -6.56
CA ASP A 126 -36.20 -18.78 -6.42
C ASP A 126 -34.94 -18.90 -7.26
N PHE A 127 -34.69 -17.91 -8.12
CA PHE A 127 -33.46 -17.83 -8.89
C PHE A 127 -32.49 -16.81 -8.28
N SER A 128 -31.31 -17.25 -7.85
CA SER A 128 -30.40 -16.45 -7.02
C SER A 128 -28.95 -16.46 -7.51
N ASP A 129 -28.16 -15.56 -6.93
CA ASP A 129 -26.70 -15.52 -7.04
C ASP A 129 -26.17 -15.55 -8.48
N PRO A 130 -26.43 -14.50 -9.29
CA PRO A 130 -25.87 -14.41 -10.63
C PRO A 130 -24.34 -14.35 -10.59
N ARG A 131 -23.71 -15.18 -11.43
CA ARG A 131 -22.26 -15.18 -11.66
C ARG A 131 -21.95 -15.21 -13.15
N PRO A 132 -22.01 -14.06 -13.82
CA PRO A 132 -21.58 -13.92 -15.20
C PRO A 132 -20.06 -14.03 -15.38
N LEU A 133 -19.63 -14.44 -16.56
CA LEU A 133 -18.25 -14.37 -17.04
C LEU A 133 -18.22 -14.30 -18.56
N VAL A 134 -17.13 -13.77 -19.11
CA VAL A 134 -16.97 -13.60 -20.56
C VAL A 134 -15.87 -14.51 -21.06
N ASP A 135 -16.16 -15.24 -22.13
CA ASP A 135 -15.16 -15.95 -22.90
C ASP A 135 -14.62 -15.01 -23.98
N SER A 136 -13.42 -14.47 -23.75
CA SER A 136 -12.78 -13.55 -24.69
C SER A 136 -12.34 -14.21 -26.01
N ALA A 137 -12.24 -15.54 -26.06
CA ALA A 137 -11.85 -16.26 -27.26
C ALA A 137 -13.01 -16.42 -28.24
N THR A 138 -14.24 -16.59 -27.74
CA THR A 138 -15.45 -16.77 -28.55
C THR A 138 -16.30 -15.50 -28.65
N GLY A 139 -16.22 -14.64 -27.64
CA GLY A 139 -17.13 -13.51 -27.45
C GLY A 139 -18.44 -13.88 -26.74
N ASP A 140 -18.57 -15.12 -26.26
CA ASP A 140 -19.78 -15.54 -25.55
C ASP A 140 -19.76 -15.02 -24.10
N VAL A 141 -20.93 -14.57 -23.63
CA VAL A 141 -21.15 -14.25 -22.21
C VAL A 141 -21.89 -15.43 -21.57
N HIS A 142 -21.32 -16.02 -20.53
CA HIS A 142 -21.98 -17.07 -19.74
C HIS A 142 -22.56 -16.47 -18.46
N LEU A 143 -23.72 -16.97 -18.03
CA LEU A 143 -24.34 -16.65 -16.74
C LEU A 143 -24.60 -17.94 -15.99
N LEU A 144 -23.93 -18.14 -14.86
CA LEU A 144 -24.28 -19.14 -13.88
C LEU A 144 -25.23 -18.54 -12.83
N TYR A 145 -26.20 -19.32 -12.37
CA TYR A 145 -27.14 -18.89 -11.32
C TYR A 145 -27.81 -20.11 -10.68
N ASN A 146 -28.33 -19.93 -9.47
CA ASN A 146 -28.94 -21.01 -8.71
C ASN A 146 -30.46 -21.00 -8.80
N GLN A 147 -31.05 -22.16 -8.59
CA GLN A 147 -32.47 -22.35 -8.36
C GLN A 147 -32.67 -23.05 -7.01
N TRP A 148 -33.67 -22.58 -6.26
CA TRP A 148 -34.15 -23.16 -5.01
C TRP A 148 -35.66 -23.36 -5.07
N PRO A 149 -36.24 -24.35 -4.38
CA PRO A 149 -37.66 -24.34 -4.06
C PRO A 149 -38.06 -23.03 -3.36
N ASP A 150 -39.18 -22.43 -3.76
CA ASP A 150 -39.69 -21.16 -3.19
C ASP A 150 -40.05 -21.27 -1.70
N ASP A 151 -40.27 -22.47 -1.16
CA ASP A 151 -40.51 -22.71 0.26
C ASP A 151 -39.28 -23.23 1.03
N CYS A 152 -38.13 -23.39 0.35
CA CYS A 152 -36.95 -23.96 0.95
C CYS A 152 -35.64 -23.55 0.26
N GLY A 153 -34.88 -22.67 0.91
CA GLY A 153 -33.57 -22.22 0.45
C GLY A 153 -32.42 -23.10 0.92
N GLN A 154 -31.22 -22.54 0.88
CA GLN A 154 -29.96 -23.25 1.10
C GLN A 154 -29.93 -24.10 2.37
N GLY A 155 -30.49 -23.61 3.48
CA GLY A 155 -30.43 -24.29 4.78
C GLY A 155 -31.31 -25.54 4.90
N CYS A 156 -32.31 -25.75 4.04
CA CYS A 156 -33.27 -26.83 4.20
C CYS A 156 -33.43 -27.74 2.99
N VAL A 157 -32.89 -27.38 1.82
CA VAL A 157 -33.01 -28.21 0.62
C VAL A 157 -32.52 -29.65 0.89
N PRO A 158 -33.11 -30.68 0.27
CA PRO A 158 -32.65 -32.06 0.42
C PRO A 158 -31.30 -32.29 -0.27
N ILE A 159 -30.56 -33.29 0.21
CA ILE A 159 -29.40 -33.85 -0.49
C ILE A 159 -29.85 -34.48 -1.81
N GLY A 160 -29.12 -34.22 -2.89
CA GLY A 160 -29.34 -34.86 -4.18
C GLY A 160 -29.24 -33.90 -5.37
N LEU A 161 -29.61 -34.39 -6.54
CA LEU A 161 -29.46 -33.67 -7.81
C LEU A 161 -30.79 -33.22 -8.45
N GLY A 162 -31.93 -33.58 -7.85
CA GLY A 162 -33.25 -33.24 -8.38
C GLY A 162 -33.61 -31.77 -8.19
N ASP A 163 -34.70 -31.34 -8.83
CA ASP A 163 -35.14 -29.93 -8.87
C ASP A 163 -35.65 -29.41 -7.51
N GLU A 164 -35.95 -30.31 -6.57
CA GLU A 164 -36.30 -29.98 -5.18
C GLU A 164 -35.05 -29.71 -4.33
N SER A 165 -33.85 -30.01 -4.84
CA SER A 165 -32.57 -29.62 -4.25
C SER A 165 -32.08 -28.31 -4.89
N SER A 166 -30.90 -27.80 -4.52
CA SER A 166 -30.30 -26.69 -5.29
C SER A 166 -29.95 -27.15 -6.70
N VAL A 167 -30.26 -26.32 -7.71
CA VAL A 167 -29.86 -26.54 -9.09
C VAL A 167 -28.98 -25.40 -9.58
N LEU A 168 -27.78 -25.73 -10.07
CA LEU A 168 -26.92 -24.77 -10.74
C LEU A 168 -27.22 -24.77 -12.24
N TRP A 169 -27.64 -23.62 -12.76
CA TRP A 169 -27.94 -23.40 -14.17
C TRP A 169 -26.82 -22.62 -14.85
N VAL A 170 -26.65 -22.85 -16.16
CA VAL A 170 -25.88 -21.96 -17.03
C VAL A 170 -26.70 -21.55 -18.25
N ARG A 171 -26.54 -20.30 -18.68
CA ARG A 171 -27.00 -19.77 -19.98
C ARG A 171 -25.85 -19.06 -20.67
N SER A 172 -25.89 -18.96 -21.99
CA SER A 172 -24.96 -18.13 -22.75
C SER A 172 -25.67 -17.14 -23.65
N SER A 173 -24.99 -16.03 -23.94
CA SER A 173 -25.38 -15.03 -24.94
C SER A 173 -24.25 -14.85 -25.93
N GLN A 174 -24.58 -14.91 -27.22
CA GLN A 174 -23.65 -14.76 -28.34
C GLN A 174 -23.76 -13.38 -29.02
N ASP A 175 -24.58 -12.49 -28.44
CA ASP A 175 -24.93 -11.17 -28.99
C ASP A 175 -24.88 -10.07 -27.93
N ASN A 176 -23.89 -10.17 -27.02
CA ASN A 176 -23.58 -9.18 -25.99
C ASN A 176 -24.74 -8.93 -25.02
N GLY A 177 -25.42 -10.00 -24.58
CA GLY A 177 -26.47 -9.97 -23.57
C GLY A 177 -27.87 -9.61 -24.08
N GLN A 178 -28.08 -9.52 -25.40
CA GLN A 178 -29.39 -9.21 -25.98
C GLN A 178 -30.33 -10.41 -25.96
N ASN A 179 -29.83 -11.59 -26.34
CA ASN A 179 -30.55 -12.85 -26.31
C ASN A 179 -29.74 -13.91 -25.55
N TRP A 180 -30.47 -14.84 -24.93
CA TRP A 180 -29.89 -15.88 -24.06
C TRP A 180 -30.39 -17.26 -24.45
N SER A 181 -29.49 -18.24 -24.44
CA SER A 181 -29.77 -19.65 -24.72
C SER A 181 -30.82 -20.24 -23.78
N THR A 182 -31.39 -21.40 -24.10
CA THR A 182 -32.12 -22.20 -23.10
C THR A 182 -31.17 -22.55 -21.94
N PRO A 183 -31.62 -22.53 -20.67
CA PRO A 183 -30.77 -22.90 -19.53
C PRO A 183 -30.40 -24.38 -19.52
N VAL A 184 -29.17 -24.66 -19.10
CA VAL A 184 -28.60 -26.01 -18.98
C VAL A 184 -28.35 -26.33 -17.51
N ASN A 185 -28.88 -27.46 -17.04
CA ASN A 185 -28.71 -27.92 -15.67
C ASN A 185 -27.32 -28.56 -15.52
N LEU A 186 -26.48 -28.00 -14.64
CA LEU A 186 -25.12 -28.48 -14.44
C LEU A 186 -24.99 -29.54 -13.33
N ASN A 187 -26.02 -29.78 -12.51
CA ASN A 187 -25.91 -30.63 -11.32
C ASN A 187 -25.28 -32.00 -11.62
N ALA A 188 -25.67 -32.64 -12.73
CA ALA A 188 -25.15 -33.96 -13.08
C ALA A 188 -23.65 -33.99 -13.37
N SER A 189 -23.04 -32.86 -13.73
CA SER A 189 -21.61 -32.76 -14.05
C SER A 189 -20.76 -32.13 -12.95
N VAL A 190 -21.34 -31.24 -12.12
CA VAL A 190 -20.56 -30.46 -11.13
C VAL A 190 -20.98 -30.64 -9.67
N LYS A 191 -22.17 -31.18 -9.38
CA LYS A 191 -22.67 -31.34 -8.01
C LYS A 191 -22.54 -32.79 -7.55
N SER A 192 -21.86 -33.03 -6.43
CA SER A 192 -21.89 -34.35 -5.80
C SER A 192 -23.30 -34.71 -5.32
N PRO A 193 -23.80 -35.93 -5.55
CA PRO A 193 -25.10 -36.38 -5.03
C PRO A 193 -25.19 -36.39 -3.50
N GLN A 194 -24.06 -36.26 -2.79
CA GLN A 194 -24.02 -36.17 -1.33
C GLN A 194 -24.13 -34.73 -0.81
N TRP A 195 -24.07 -33.75 -1.71
CA TRP A 195 -24.21 -32.34 -1.34
C TRP A 195 -25.68 -31.97 -1.28
N ARG A 196 -25.99 -31.16 -0.27
CA ARG A 196 -27.28 -30.51 -0.11
C ARG A 196 -27.44 -29.40 -1.14
N ALA A 197 -26.44 -28.53 -1.19
CA ALA A 197 -26.39 -27.42 -2.12
C ALA A 197 -25.03 -27.32 -2.79
N LEU A 198 -25.03 -26.88 -4.03
CA LEU A 198 -23.91 -26.26 -4.71
C LEU A 198 -24.40 -24.89 -5.16
N ASN A 199 -23.64 -23.86 -4.85
CA ASN A 199 -23.94 -22.48 -5.18
C ASN A 199 -22.69 -21.86 -5.82
N SER A 200 -22.84 -21.25 -7.00
CA SER A 200 -21.75 -20.51 -7.63
C SER A 200 -21.36 -19.24 -6.88
N GLY A 201 -22.07 -18.80 -5.83
CA GLY A 201 -21.93 -17.47 -5.23
C GLY A 201 -22.34 -16.35 -6.18
N PRO A 202 -22.47 -15.10 -5.70
CA PRO A 202 -22.72 -13.95 -6.57
C PRO A 202 -21.44 -13.20 -6.89
N GLY A 203 -21.33 -12.59 -8.06
CA GLY A 203 -20.13 -11.84 -8.44
C GLY A 203 -19.78 -12.13 -9.89
N HIS A 204 -18.53 -12.51 -10.17
CA HIS A 204 -18.13 -12.85 -11.54
C HIS A 204 -17.16 -14.03 -11.59
N GLY A 205 -17.10 -14.69 -12.75
CA GLY A 205 -16.03 -15.65 -13.07
C GLY A 205 -14.91 -15.00 -13.89
N ILE A 206 -13.84 -15.75 -14.09
CA ILE A 206 -12.65 -15.33 -14.85
C ILE A 206 -12.35 -16.31 -15.98
N GLN A 207 -11.58 -15.86 -16.97
CA GLN A 207 -10.95 -16.72 -17.97
C GLN A 207 -9.44 -16.71 -17.76
N LEU A 208 -8.85 -17.90 -17.63
CA LEU A 208 -7.42 -18.05 -17.34
C LEU A 208 -6.57 -17.75 -18.58
N GLN A 209 -5.43 -17.08 -18.39
CA GLN A 209 -4.55 -16.64 -19.46
C GLN A 209 -3.10 -17.07 -19.27
N TRP A 210 -2.68 -17.35 -18.04
CA TRP A 210 -1.26 -17.34 -17.66
C TRP A 210 -0.80 -18.62 -16.97
N GLN A 211 -1.52 -19.72 -17.17
CA GLN A 211 -1.29 -20.98 -16.50
C GLN A 211 0.06 -21.60 -16.85
N THR A 212 0.73 -22.16 -15.84
CA THR A 212 1.99 -22.92 -16.02
C THR A 212 1.80 -24.11 -16.96
N ASN A 213 0.62 -24.74 -16.95
CA ASN A 213 0.20 -25.65 -18.01
C ASN A 213 -0.62 -24.87 -19.07
N PRO A 214 -0.07 -24.60 -20.27
CA PRO A 214 -0.75 -23.77 -21.25
C PRO A 214 -2.06 -24.35 -21.79
N GLN A 215 -2.32 -25.65 -21.60
CA GLN A 215 -3.60 -26.27 -21.99
C GLN A 215 -4.79 -25.76 -21.16
N ARG A 216 -4.53 -25.13 -20.01
CA ARG A 216 -5.54 -24.51 -19.16
C ARG A 216 -5.79 -23.03 -19.52
N ASN A 217 -5.00 -22.44 -20.41
CA ASN A 217 -5.29 -21.09 -20.90
C ASN A 217 -6.56 -21.13 -21.75
N GLY A 218 -7.46 -20.16 -21.52
CA GLY A 218 -8.82 -20.16 -22.07
C GLY A 218 -9.85 -20.83 -21.17
N ARG A 219 -9.43 -21.58 -20.12
CA ARG A 219 -10.35 -22.16 -19.15
C ARG A 219 -11.20 -21.08 -18.49
N LEU A 220 -12.49 -21.31 -18.45
CA LEU A 220 -13.47 -20.52 -17.72
C LEU A 220 -13.56 -21.02 -16.28
N VAL A 221 -13.49 -20.14 -15.28
CA VAL A 221 -13.54 -20.50 -13.86
C VAL A 221 -14.51 -19.59 -13.10
N ALA A 222 -15.42 -20.20 -12.35
CA ALA A 222 -16.26 -19.55 -11.36
C ALA A 222 -15.94 -20.10 -9.97
N PRO A 223 -15.65 -19.27 -8.95
CA PRO A 223 -15.65 -19.72 -7.57
C PRO A 223 -17.06 -20.12 -7.13
N GLY A 224 -17.20 -20.78 -5.98
CA GLY A 224 -18.48 -21.24 -5.46
C GLY A 224 -18.34 -21.96 -4.14
N HIS A 225 -19.44 -22.44 -3.56
CA HIS A 225 -19.43 -23.20 -2.33
C HIS A 225 -20.48 -24.31 -2.35
N ARG A 226 -20.18 -25.37 -1.61
CA ARG A 226 -21.09 -26.50 -1.39
C ARG A 226 -21.52 -26.57 0.07
N ASP A 227 -22.68 -27.16 0.31
CA ASP A 227 -23.15 -27.57 1.64
C ASP A 227 -23.25 -29.11 1.72
N ALA A 228 -22.62 -29.70 2.75
CA ALA A 228 -22.87 -31.09 3.14
C ALA A 228 -22.80 -31.27 4.67
N SER A 229 -21.59 -31.22 5.25
CA SER A 229 -21.33 -31.25 6.70
C SER A 229 -20.83 -29.90 7.24
N GLY A 230 -21.15 -28.82 6.53
CA GLY A 230 -20.50 -27.51 6.62
C GLY A 230 -20.32 -26.89 5.23
N TYR A 231 -20.05 -25.59 5.19
CA TYR A 231 -19.84 -24.84 3.95
C TYR A 231 -18.37 -24.84 3.52
N HIS A 232 -18.10 -25.31 2.30
CA HIS A 232 -16.75 -25.37 1.76
C HIS A 232 -16.69 -24.82 0.33
N GLY A 233 -15.62 -24.07 0.04
CA GLY A 233 -15.34 -23.56 -1.28
C GLY A 233 -15.11 -24.69 -2.30
N VAL A 234 -15.65 -24.50 -3.50
CA VAL A 234 -15.46 -25.36 -4.68
C VAL A 234 -15.51 -24.52 -5.95
N SER A 235 -14.58 -24.74 -6.87
CA SER A 235 -14.58 -24.09 -8.18
C SER A 235 -15.47 -24.86 -9.16
N ILE A 236 -16.08 -24.13 -10.09
CA ILE A 236 -16.76 -24.67 -11.28
C ILE A 236 -16.01 -24.15 -12.50
N PHE A 237 -15.60 -25.03 -13.41
CA PHE A 237 -14.79 -24.63 -14.57
C PHE A 237 -15.12 -25.38 -15.86
N SER A 238 -14.76 -24.78 -16.99
CA SER A 238 -14.94 -25.32 -18.34
C SER A 238 -13.66 -25.11 -19.17
N ASP A 239 -13.22 -26.17 -19.85
CA ASP A 239 -12.03 -26.16 -20.74
C ASP A 239 -12.41 -26.04 -22.22
N ASP A 240 -13.71 -26.05 -22.54
CA ASP A 240 -14.24 -26.17 -23.90
C ASP A 240 -15.26 -25.07 -24.21
N HIS A 241 -14.96 -23.84 -23.76
CA HIS A 241 -15.75 -22.65 -24.05
C HIS A 241 -17.22 -22.76 -23.58
N GLY A 242 -17.42 -23.37 -22.41
CA GLY A 242 -18.71 -23.49 -21.75
C GLY A 242 -19.60 -24.63 -22.26
N ALA A 243 -19.10 -25.50 -23.14
CA ALA A 243 -19.85 -26.65 -23.66
C ALA A 243 -20.02 -27.75 -22.60
N THR A 244 -19.00 -28.00 -21.79
CA THR A 244 -19.05 -28.89 -20.62
C THR A 244 -18.42 -28.24 -19.40
N TRP A 245 -18.92 -28.60 -18.21
CA TRP A 245 -18.51 -28.02 -16.94
C TRP A 245 -18.15 -29.09 -15.93
N GLN A 246 -17.12 -28.82 -15.13
CA GLN A 246 -16.57 -29.69 -14.11
C GLN A 246 -16.43 -28.92 -12.80
N ALA A 247 -16.29 -29.64 -11.68
CA ALA A 247 -16.00 -29.06 -10.37
C ALA A 247 -14.59 -29.44 -9.91
N GLY A 248 -13.92 -28.52 -9.22
CA GLY A 248 -12.68 -28.81 -8.50
C GLY A 248 -12.91 -29.62 -7.22
N SER A 249 -11.84 -29.93 -6.51
CA SER A 249 -11.93 -30.48 -5.16
C SER A 249 -12.52 -29.44 -4.22
N ALA A 250 -13.60 -29.81 -3.52
CA ALA A 250 -14.08 -29.02 -2.41
C ALA A 250 -13.01 -28.96 -1.30
N GLN A 251 -12.99 -27.89 -0.52
CA GLN A 251 -12.08 -27.71 0.62
C GLN A 251 -12.45 -28.58 1.84
N ASP A 252 -12.66 -29.86 1.58
CA ASP A 252 -13.07 -30.87 2.55
C ASP A 252 -11.91 -31.11 3.54
N GLY A 253 -12.11 -30.73 4.80
CA GLY A 253 -11.08 -30.80 5.84
C GLY A 253 -10.40 -29.47 6.18
N ALA A 254 -10.73 -28.38 5.50
CA ALA A 254 -10.38 -27.04 5.97
C ALA A 254 -11.07 -26.79 7.33
N SER A 255 -10.34 -26.17 8.27
CA SER A 255 -10.87 -25.83 9.60
C SER A 255 -11.84 -24.64 9.60
N VAL A 256 -11.90 -23.91 8.48
CA VAL A 256 -12.71 -22.69 8.33
C VAL A 256 -13.73 -22.90 7.22
N GLU A 257 -15.00 -22.73 7.56
CA GLU A 257 -16.10 -22.75 6.59
C GLU A 257 -16.16 -21.44 5.81
N VAL A 258 -16.37 -21.55 4.49
CA VAL A 258 -16.48 -20.41 3.58
C VAL A 258 -17.65 -20.56 2.63
N ASN A 259 -18.25 -19.43 2.23
CA ASN A 259 -19.31 -19.39 1.23
C ASN A 259 -18.97 -18.46 0.05
N GLU A 260 -19.62 -17.29 -0.04
CA GLU A 260 -19.49 -16.32 -1.13
C GLU A 260 -18.03 -15.90 -1.32
N SER A 261 -17.57 -15.82 -2.56
CA SER A 261 -16.13 -15.79 -2.83
C SER A 261 -15.79 -15.26 -4.21
N GLU A 262 -14.61 -14.64 -4.32
CA GLU A 262 -14.05 -14.15 -5.58
C GLU A 262 -12.73 -14.86 -5.90
N VAL A 263 -12.34 -14.85 -7.16
CA VAL A 263 -11.07 -15.45 -7.61
C VAL A 263 -10.38 -14.55 -8.62
N VAL A 264 -9.06 -14.44 -8.53
CA VAL A 264 -8.23 -13.76 -9.52
C VAL A 264 -7.06 -14.63 -9.92
N GLU A 265 -6.62 -14.52 -11.18
CA GLU A 265 -5.37 -15.12 -11.64
C GLU A 265 -4.19 -14.21 -11.28
N LEU A 266 -3.15 -14.83 -10.71
CA LEU A 266 -1.88 -14.23 -10.33
C LEU A 266 -0.93 -14.14 -11.52
N THR A 267 0.03 -13.22 -11.51
CA THR A 267 1.01 -13.05 -12.60
C THR A 267 1.93 -14.23 -12.77
N ASN A 268 2.01 -15.14 -11.80
CA ASN A 268 2.70 -16.42 -11.94
C ASN A 268 1.79 -17.55 -12.50
N GLY A 269 0.51 -17.27 -12.75
CA GLY A 269 -0.49 -18.24 -13.21
C GLY A 269 -1.21 -19.00 -12.09
N ASP A 270 -0.88 -18.77 -10.82
CA ASP A 270 -1.66 -19.34 -9.71
C ASP A 270 -3.02 -18.61 -9.59
N LEU A 271 -4.00 -19.22 -8.93
CA LEU A 271 -5.27 -18.56 -8.61
C LEU A 271 -5.33 -18.22 -7.13
N LEU A 272 -5.70 -16.97 -6.83
CA LEU A 272 -6.01 -16.52 -5.47
C LEU A 272 -7.52 -16.50 -5.28
N TRP A 273 -8.00 -17.25 -4.30
CA TRP A 273 -9.38 -17.28 -3.85
C TRP A 273 -9.55 -16.45 -2.58
N ASP A 274 -10.56 -15.59 -2.53
CA ASP A 274 -10.96 -14.82 -1.34
C ASP A 274 -12.38 -15.22 -0.87
N GLY A 275 -12.46 -15.98 0.22
CA GLY A 275 -13.70 -16.60 0.71
C GLY A 275 -14.30 -15.91 1.94
N ARG A 276 -15.60 -15.67 1.92
CA ARG A 276 -16.38 -15.12 3.03
C ARG A 276 -16.45 -16.14 4.16
N THR A 277 -16.12 -15.71 5.37
CA THR A 277 -16.18 -16.52 6.58
C THR A 277 -17.49 -16.29 7.35
N PHE A 278 -17.90 -17.28 8.16
CA PHE A 278 -19.08 -17.16 9.04
C PHE A 278 -18.77 -16.49 10.38
N ALA A 279 -17.49 -16.34 10.74
CA ALA A 279 -17.02 -15.74 11.98
C ALA A 279 -15.69 -15.01 11.77
N GLY A 280 -15.39 -14.03 12.63
CA GLY A 280 -14.25 -13.14 12.47
C GLY A 280 -14.58 -11.91 11.62
N ALA A 281 -13.58 -11.04 11.46
CA ALA A 281 -13.66 -9.81 10.67
C ALA A 281 -12.79 -9.87 9.41
N THR A 282 -12.27 -11.04 9.03
CA THR A 282 -11.39 -11.21 7.87
C THR A 282 -11.92 -12.30 6.95
N ARG A 283 -11.51 -12.19 5.68
CA ARG A 283 -11.72 -13.22 4.65
C ARG A 283 -10.76 -14.38 4.86
N GLN A 284 -11.06 -15.54 4.29
CA GLN A 284 -10.14 -16.69 4.26
C GLN A 284 -9.61 -16.87 2.84
N ARG A 285 -8.29 -16.92 2.68
CA ARG A 285 -7.62 -17.02 1.39
C ARG A 285 -7.11 -18.44 1.08
N PHE A 286 -7.16 -18.80 -0.19
CA PHE A 286 -6.64 -20.07 -0.71
C PHE A 286 -5.88 -19.86 -2.01
N LEU A 287 -4.95 -20.76 -2.32
CA LEU A 287 -4.15 -20.76 -3.54
C LEU A 287 -4.34 -22.06 -4.33
N SER A 288 -4.60 -21.93 -5.62
CA SER A 288 -4.57 -23.04 -6.58
C SER A 288 -3.42 -22.88 -7.56
N ARG A 289 -2.73 -23.97 -7.89
CA ARG A 289 -1.64 -24.01 -8.88
C ARG A 289 -2.00 -24.81 -10.14
N ASP A 290 -3.23 -25.30 -10.20
CA ASP A 290 -3.74 -26.23 -11.21
C ASP A 290 -5.04 -25.71 -11.81
N GLY A 291 -5.15 -24.40 -12.01
CA GLY A 291 -6.30 -23.77 -12.67
C GLY A 291 -7.63 -24.04 -11.97
N GLY A 292 -7.60 -24.07 -10.63
CA GLY A 292 -8.77 -24.20 -9.77
C GLY A 292 -9.16 -25.64 -9.43
N GLU A 293 -8.39 -26.67 -9.81
CA GLU A 293 -8.72 -28.05 -9.49
C GLU A 293 -8.52 -28.38 -8.01
N THR A 294 -7.44 -27.91 -7.40
CA THR A 294 -7.16 -28.07 -5.97
C THR A 294 -6.78 -26.74 -5.33
N TRP A 295 -7.06 -26.60 -4.03
CA TRP A 295 -6.75 -25.39 -3.28
C TRP A 295 -6.05 -25.70 -1.97
N ASN A 296 -5.12 -24.82 -1.60
CA ASN A 296 -4.39 -24.86 -0.34
C ASN A 296 -4.69 -23.60 0.46
N ALA A 297 -4.98 -23.75 1.76
CA ALA A 297 -5.23 -22.61 2.64
C ALA A 297 -3.97 -21.74 2.78
N LEU A 298 -4.14 -20.42 2.61
CA LEU A 298 -3.11 -19.41 2.92
C LEU A 298 -3.31 -18.78 4.30
N GLY A 299 -4.55 -18.81 4.83
CA GLY A 299 -4.90 -18.17 6.10
C GLY A 299 -5.86 -17.00 5.92
N PRO A 300 -6.07 -16.17 6.96
CA PRO A 300 -6.89 -14.98 6.85
C PRO A 300 -6.29 -13.95 5.91
N GLY A 301 -7.14 -13.21 5.20
CA GLY A 301 -6.74 -12.01 4.45
C GLY A 301 -6.40 -10.84 5.37
N ASP A 302 -5.78 -9.81 4.80
CA ASP A 302 -5.25 -8.63 5.49
C ASP A 302 -6.28 -7.52 5.74
N LEU A 303 -7.45 -7.58 5.10
CA LEU A 303 -8.50 -6.57 5.24
C LEU A 303 -9.54 -6.92 6.30
N PRO A 304 -9.90 -5.98 7.20
CA PRO A 304 -11.10 -6.09 8.01
C PRO A 304 -12.32 -5.83 7.13
N VAL A 305 -13.17 -6.84 6.95
CA VAL A 305 -14.40 -6.75 6.13
C VAL A 305 -15.55 -7.40 6.87
N THR A 306 -16.69 -6.71 6.89
CA THR A 306 -17.92 -7.25 7.46
C THR A 306 -18.37 -8.51 6.70
N ARG A 307 -19.30 -9.27 7.27
CA ARG A 307 -19.81 -10.50 6.63
C ARG A 307 -20.74 -10.16 5.47
N VAL A 308 -20.16 -9.99 4.29
CA VAL A 308 -20.82 -9.63 3.04
C VAL A 308 -20.00 -10.18 1.87
N ASP A 309 -20.67 -10.39 0.74
CA ASP A 309 -19.98 -10.62 -0.52
C ASP A 309 -19.22 -9.37 -0.98
N THR A 310 -18.13 -9.57 -1.69
CA THR A 310 -17.15 -8.56 -2.09
C THR A 310 -16.76 -8.78 -3.53
N SER A 311 -16.10 -7.83 -4.17
CA SER A 311 -15.58 -8.03 -5.52
C SER A 311 -14.06 -7.94 -5.58
N MET A 312 -13.42 -8.78 -6.38
CA MET A 312 -11.97 -8.73 -6.60
C MET A 312 -11.63 -8.93 -8.07
N VAL A 313 -10.87 -8.02 -8.68
CA VAL A 313 -10.50 -8.09 -10.11
C VAL A 313 -9.02 -7.88 -10.33
N ARG A 314 -8.44 -8.63 -11.27
CA ARG A 314 -7.14 -8.31 -11.87
C ARG A 314 -7.33 -7.10 -12.79
N TYR A 315 -6.84 -5.93 -12.37
CA TYR A 315 -6.97 -4.71 -13.17
C TYR A 315 -5.84 -4.56 -14.18
N SER A 316 -4.59 -4.77 -13.77
CA SER A 316 -3.44 -4.66 -14.67
C SER A 316 -2.36 -5.69 -14.34
N ALA A 317 -1.52 -5.97 -15.33
CA ALA A 317 -0.33 -6.79 -15.16
C ALA A 317 0.80 -6.32 -16.10
N VAL A 318 2.03 -6.26 -15.60
CA VAL A 318 3.24 -5.93 -16.39
C VAL A 318 3.39 -6.89 -17.56
N ARG A 319 3.15 -8.17 -17.32
CA ARG A 319 3.17 -9.21 -18.37
C ARG A 319 2.10 -9.05 -19.46
N SER A 320 1.16 -8.12 -19.27
CA SER A 320 0.16 -7.68 -20.26
C SER A 320 0.43 -6.27 -20.78
N ASN A 321 1.70 -5.83 -20.76
CA ASN A 321 2.16 -4.52 -21.22
C ASN A 321 1.47 -3.35 -20.50
N GLN A 322 1.13 -3.52 -19.22
CA GLN A 322 0.71 -2.43 -18.35
C GLN A 322 1.90 -1.97 -17.49
N ASP A 323 1.80 -0.80 -16.88
CA ASP A 323 2.89 -0.19 -16.10
C ASP A 323 3.24 -0.97 -14.82
N ARG A 324 2.26 -1.63 -14.21
CA ARG A 324 2.45 -2.47 -12.99
C ARG A 324 1.33 -3.49 -12.81
N ASP A 325 1.57 -4.40 -11.88
CA ASP A 325 0.58 -5.40 -11.43
C ASP A 325 -0.41 -4.76 -10.46
N ARG A 326 -1.72 -4.96 -10.69
CA ARG A 326 -2.79 -4.46 -9.82
C ARG A 326 -3.92 -5.47 -9.67
N ILE A 327 -4.31 -5.72 -8.44
CA ILE A 327 -5.60 -6.33 -8.10
C ILE A 327 -6.42 -5.28 -7.34
N LEU A 328 -7.66 -5.07 -7.74
CA LEU A 328 -8.60 -4.18 -7.05
C LEU A 328 -9.56 -5.00 -6.21
N TYR A 329 -9.93 -4.49 -5.04
CA TYR A 329 -10.88 -5.13 -4.12
C TYR A 329 -11.96 -4.13 -3.70
N ALA A 330 -13.23 -4.51 -3.83
CA ALA A 330 -14.37 -3.67 -3.46
C ALA A 330 -15.16 -4.31 -2.32
N ALA A 331 -15.39 -3.53 -1.26
CA ALA A 331 -16.15 -3.95 -0.09
C ALA A 331 -16.63 -2.74 0.74
N PRO A 332 -17.59 -2.93 1.68
CA PRO A 332 -17.91 -1.91 2.67
C PRO A 332 -16.74 -1.65 3.63
N LEU A 333 -16.41 -0.37 3.80
CA LEU A 333 -15.35 0.13 4.68
C LEU A 333 -15.77 0.14 6.16
N GLY A 334 -17.06 0.02 6.45
CA GLY A 334 -17.62 0.12 7.79
C GLY A 334 -17.83 1.56 8.26
N SER A 335 -18.25 1.69 9.52
CA SER A 335 -18.47 2.96 10.21
C SER A 335 -17.78 2.95 11.58
N PRO A 336 -16.73 3.76 11.82
CA PRO A 336 -16.10 4.68 10.86
C PRO A 336 -15.46 3.95 9.66
N PRO A 337 -15.29 4.63 8.50
CA PRO A 337 -14.59 4.07 7.35
C PRO A 337 -13.22 3.44 7.72
N GLY A 338 -12.89 2.31 7.11
CA GLY A 338 -11.65 1.55 7.32
C GLY A 338 -11.74 0.44 8.38
N THR A 339 -12.83 0.40 9.16
CA THR A 339 -13.00 -0.57 10.25
C THR A 339 -13.58 -1.91 9.82
N GLY A 340 -14.23 -1.99 8.66
CA GLY A 340 -14.96 -3.18 8.21
C GLY A 340 -16.10 -3.59 9.15
N SER A 341 -16.58 -2.69 10.02
CA SER A 341 -17.48 -3.02 11.12
C SER A 341 -18.90 -3.39 10.68
N ASP A 342 -19.37 -2.80 9.58
CA ASP A 342 -20.74 -2.93 9.10
C ASP A 342 -20.86 -2.71 7.58
N ARG A 343 -22.09 -2.81 7.07
CA ARG A 343 -22.45 -2.63 5.66
C ARG A 343 -22.65 -1.15 5.32
N THR A 344 -21.60 -0.36 5.54
CA THR A 344 -21.58 1.08 5.31
C THR A 344 -20.30 1.48 4.58
N ASN A 345 -20.41 2.53 3.76
CA ASN A 345 -19.36 3.19 3.00
C ASN A 345 -18.68 2.27 1.99
N GLN A 346 -19.16 2.26 0.75
CA GLN A 346 -18.56 1.45 -0.31
C GLN A 346 -17.15 1.95 -0.59
N GLY A 347 -16.16 1.06 -0.49
CA GLY A 347 -14.78 1.37 -0.77
C GLY A 347 -14.13 0.45 -1.78
N VAL A 348 -12.98 0.91 -2.28
CA VAL A 348 -12.10 0.16 -3.17
C VAL A 348 -10.64 0.29 -2.71
N TRP A 349 -9.96 -0.85 -2.61
CA TRP A 349 -8.53 -0.95 -2.32
C TRP A 349 -7.77 -1.42 -3.55
N THR A 350 -6.47 -1.12 -3.57
CA THR A 350 -5.54 -1.62 -4.57
C THR A 350 -4.48 -2.48 -3.89
N SER A 351 -4.18 -3.63 -4.50
CA SER A 351 -3.04 -4.47 -4.19
C SER A 351 -2.07 -4.43 -5.37
N TYR A 352 -0.78 -4.34 -5.04
CA TYR A 352 0.33 -4.32 -5.99
C TYR A 352 1.28 -5.50 -5.79
N ASP A 353 0.97 -6.42 -4.88
CA ASP A 353 1.83 -7.51 -4.44
C ASP A 353 1.15 -8.88 -4.58
N GLU A 354 0.34 -9.02 -5.64
CA GLU A 354 -0.40 -10.24 -5.97
C GLU A 354 -1.45 -10.63 -4.91
N GLY A 355 -2.10 -9.63 -4.30
CA GLY A 355 -3.22 -9.83 -3.39
C GLY A 355 -2.79 -10.24 -1.99
N LYS A 356 -1.55 -9.97 -1.59
CA LYS A 356 -1.07 -10.21 -0.23
C LYS A 356 -1.45 -9.05 0.69
N THR A 357 -1.29 -7.82 0.20
CA THR A 357 -1.68 -6.58 0.89
C THR A 357 -2.58 -5.73 0.02
N PHE A 358 -3.59 -5.12 0.64
CA PHE A 358 -4.51 -4.15 0.05
C PHE A 358 -4.44 -2.85 0.86
N ILE A 359 -4.09 -1.77 0.18
CA ILE A 359 -3.71 -0.51 0.85
C ILE A 359 -4.54 0.68 0.37
N ASN A 360 -4.61 1.70 1.22
CA ASN A 360 -5.12 3.04 0.91
C ASN A 360 -6.51 3.05 0.24
N PRO A 361 -7.55 2.54 0.92
CA PRO A 361 -8.91 2.47 0.37
C PRO A 361 -9.53 3.82 0.06
N ARG A 362 -10.12 3.94 -1.12
CA ARG A 362 -10.98 5.07 -1.47
C ARG A 362 -12.43 4.80 -1.11
N VAL A 363 -13.08 5.78 -0.46
CA VAL A 363 -14.54 5.79 -0.33
C VAL A 363 -15.11 6.18 -1.69
N ILE A 364 -15.82 5.26 -2.34
CA ILE A 364 -16.51 5.52 -3.61
C ILE A 364 -17.91 6.08 -3.36
N ALA A 365 -18.61 5.55 -2.35
CA ALA A 365 -19.93 6.03 -1.97
C ALA A 365 -20.14 5.95 -0.45
N SER A 366 -20.64 7.03 0.14
CA SER A 366 -21.01 7.06 1.56
C SER A 366 -22.41 6.49 1.80
N GLY A 367 -22.66 5.97 3.00
CA GLY A 367 -23.97 5.42 3.38
C GLY A 367 -24.04 3.90 3.22
N HIS A 368 -25.23 3.34 3.04
CA HIS A 368 -25.37 1.88 2.98
C HIS A 368 -24.59 1.29 1.81
N ALA A 369 -23.83 0.24 2.08
CA ALA A 369 -23.03 -0.48 1.09
C ALA A 369 -22.98 -1.96 1.49
N ALA A 370 -23.44 -2.84 0.62
CA ALA A 370 -23.42 -4.27 0.87
C ALA A 370 -22.75 -5.02 -0.29
N TYR A 371 -23.48 -5.92 -0.95
CA TYR A 371 -22.92 -6.73 -2.04
C TYR A 371 -22.44 -5.81 -3.17
N SER A 372 -21.31 -6.13 -3.78
CA SER A 372 -20.71 -5.32 -4.84
C SER A 372 -20.09 -6.18 -5.93
N SER A 373 -20.04 -5.65 -7.15
CA SER A 373 -19.42 -6.31 -8.31
C SER A 373 -18.70 -5.27 -9.16
N MET A 374 -17.41 -5.51 -9.41
CA MET A 374 -16.50 -4.57 -10.04
C MET A 374 -15.93 -5.15 -11.33
N GLN A 375 -15.66 -4.31 -12.33
CA GLN A 375 -15.01 -4.68 -13.58
C GLN A 375 -14.10 -3.55 -14.08
N ARG A 376 -13.02 -3.93 -14.78
CA ARG A 376 -12.25 -2.97 -15.59
C ARG A 376 -13.00 -2.73 -16.91
N LEU A 377 -13.27 -1.47 -17.24
CA LEU A 377 -13.96 -1.09 -18.47
C LEU A 377 -13.00 -0.99 -19.66
N ALA A 378 -13.55 -0.93 -20.86
CA ALA A 378 -12.78 -0.91 -22.11
C ALA A 378 -11.88 0.33 -22.26
N ASP A 379 -12.27 1.45 -21.67
CA ASP A 379 -11.49 2.70 -21.64
C ASP A 379 -10.42 2.73 -20.52
N GLY A 380 -10.38 1.70 -19.68
CA GLY A 380 -9.49 1.62 -18.53
C GLY A 380 -10.08 2.17 -17.23
N SER A 381 -11.23 2.82 -17.24
CA SER A 381 -11.93 3.18 -16.00
C SER A 381 -12.41 1.92 -15.26
N VAL A 382 -12.80 2.09 -14.00
CA VAL A 382 -13.32 1.01 -13.14
C VAL A 382 -14.82 1.19 -12.99
N GLY A 383 -15.61 0.17 -13.35
CA GLY A 383 -17.05 0.14 -13.13
C GLY A 383 -17.40 -0.66 -11.87
N LEU A 384 -18.25 -0.10 -11.01
CA LEU A 384 -18.65 -0.69 -9.73
C LEU A 384 -20.17 -0.66 -9.58
N LEU A 385 -20.78 -1.85 -9.41
CA LEU A 385 -22.13 -2.02 -8.89
C LEU A 385 -22.12 -2.27 -7.39
N TRP A 386 -23.09 -1.73 -6.67
CA TRP A 386 -23.31 -2.08 -5.26
C TRP A 386 -24.77 -1.93 -4.81
N GLU A 387 -25.13 -2.66 -3.76
CA GLU A 387 -26.37 -2.46 -3.01
C GLU A 387 -26.27 -1.17 -2.18
N ALA A 388 -26.99 -0.12 -2.60
CA ALA A 388 -26.97 1.22 -1.99
C ALA A 388 -28.05 1.42 -0.91
N THR A 389 -28.93 0.43 -0.74
CA THR A 389 -29.88 0.31 0.37
C THR A 389 -29.95 -1.14 0.78
N GLY A 390 -30.63 -1.44 1.90
CA GLY A 390 -30.69 -2.82 2.41
C GLY A 390 -31.25 -3.85 1.43
N SER A 391 -32.02 -3.45 0.41
CA SER A 391 -32.56 -4.36 -0.62
C SER A 391 -33.35 -3.70 -1.76
N THR A 392 -33.41 -2.37 -1.87
CA THR A 392 -34.32 -1.69 -2.80
C THR A 392 -33.61 -0.95 -3.93
N LEU A 393 -32.32 -0.69 -3.80
CA LEU A 393 -31.58 0.11 -4.78
C LEU A 393 -30.19 -0.48 -5.02
N VAL A 394 -29.92 -0.78 -6.28
CA VAL A 394 -28.57 -1.07 -6.78
C VAL A 394 -28.11 0.11 -7.61
N LYS A 395 -26.94 0.65 -7.29
CA LYS A 395 -26.32 1.77 -8.00
C LYS A 395 -25.12 1.29 -8.81
N TYR A 396 -24.76 2.11 -9.80
CA TYR A 396 -23.55 2.00 -10.58
C TYR A 396 -22.73 3.28 -10.48
N ALA A 397 -21.42 3.12 -10.37
CA ALA A 397 -20.45 4.19 -10.52
C ALA A 397 -19.33 3.76 -11.47
N ASN A 398 -18.75 4.70 -12.22
CA ASN A 398 -17.41 4.52 -12.76
C ASN A 398 -16.47 5.65 -12.36
N PHE A 399 -15.18 5.34 -12.31
CA PHE A 399 -14.14 6.27 -11.91
C PHE A 399 -12.80 5.82 -12.50
N ASP A 400 -11.90 6.76 -12.72
CA ASP A 400 -10.57 6.49 -13.22
C ASP A 400 -9.67 5.82 -12.17
N LEU A 401 -8.71 5.01 -12.62
CA LEU A 401 -7.69 4.43 -11.75
C LEU A 401 -6.92 5.50 -10.96
N ALA A 402 -6.74 6.67 -11.57
CA ALA A 402 -6.10 7.81 -10.94
C ALA A 402 -6.79 8.23 -9.63
N GLU A 403 -8.09 7.97 -9.45
CA GLU A 403 -8.78 8.22 -8.19
C GLU A 403 -8.29 7.30 -7.07
N LEU A 404 -7.98 6.03 -7.41
CA LEU A 404 -7.43 5.07 -6.47
C LEU A 404 -5.96 5.40 -6.14
N GLU A 405 -5.20 5.86 -7.13
CA GLU A 405 -3.75 6.13 -7.00
C GLU A 405 -3.38 7.59 -6.71
N SER A 406 -4.36 8.49 -6.65
CA SER A 406 -4.15 9.94 -6.46
C SER A 406 -3.35 10.22 -5.19
N ILE A 407 -2.48 11.24 -5.23
CA ILE A 407 -1.66 11.71 -4.09
C ILE A 407 -2.49 12.32 -2.96
N VAL A 408 -3.74 12.73 -3.19
CA VAL A 408 -4.61 13.30 -2.16
C VAL A 408 -5.50 12.22 -1.57
N HIS A 409 -5.16 11.65 -0.41
CA HIS A 409 -5.97 10.63 0.29
C HIS A 409 -6.56 11.17 1.59
N ARG A 410 -7.62 10.52 2.09
CA ARG A 410 -8.15 10.80 3.43
C ARG A 410 -7.10 10.33 4.45
N PRO A 411 -6.48 11.21 5.25
CA PRO A 411 -5.42 10.79 6.16
C PRO A 411 -5.88 9.70 7.14
N ASP A 412 -7.16 9.72 7.53
CA ASP A 412 -7.74 8.71 8.42
C ASP A 412 -8.06 7.36 7.76
N MET A 413 -7.89 7.27 6.44
CA MET A 413 -8.04 6.05 5.64
C MET A 413 -6.71 5.54 5.09
N SER A 414 -5.65 6.33 5.20
CA SER A 414 -4.31 5.92 4.81
C SER A 414 -3.94 4.70 5.63
N HIS A 415 -3.55 3.62 4.95
CA HIS A 415 -2.94 2.51 5.67
C HIS A 415 -1.54 2.96 6.10
N TYR A 416 -1.20 2.60 7.32
CA TYR A 416 0.07 2.93 7.94
C TYR A 416 0.89 1.65 8.10
N ASP A 417 2.20 1.75 7.92
CA ASP A 417 3.14 0.62 8.06
C ASP A 417 3.27 0.07 9.50
N GLY A 418 2.43 0.57 10.42
CA GLY A 418 2.45 0.29 11.85
C GLY A 418 3.16 1.36 12.69
N PHE A 419 3.76 2.38 12.07
CA PHE A 419 4.50 3.48 12.72
C PHE A 419 3.96 4.87 12.35
N ASP A 420 2.70 4.94 11.92
CA ASP A 420 2.05 6.15 11.39
C ASP A 420 2.72 6.73 10.12
N ASN A 421 3.57 5.96 9.41
CA ASN A 421 4.03 6.31 8.06
C ASN A 421 2.99 5.91 7.01
N GLU A 422 2.59 6.83 6.14
CA GLU A 422 1.70 6.51 5.02
C GLU A 422 2.33 5.43 4.13
N VAL A 423 1.61 4.34 3.87
CA VAL A 423 2.08 3.29 2.96
C VAL A 423 2.15 3.85 1.53
N ASP A 424 3.34 3.76 0.92
CA ASP A 424 3.59 4.22 -0.45
C ASP A 424 2.65 3.51 -1.44
N ARG A 425 1.82 4.31 -2.11
CA ARG A 425 0.78 3.91 -3.07
C ARG A 425 1.35 3.28 -4.33
N SER A 426 2.67 3.31 -4.55
CA SER A 426 3.33 2.91 -5.79
C SER A 426 4.20 1.65 -5.68
N ARG A 427 4.45 1.14 -4.46
CA ARG A 427 5.46 0.12 -4.17
C ARG A 427 4.93 -1.31 -4.08
N GLY A 428 4.46 -1.86 -5.19
CA GLY A 428 4.21 -3.31 -5.28
C GLY A 428 5.26 -4.16 -4.58
N GLY A 429 4.85 -4.78 -3.47
CA GLY A 429 5.70 -5.51 -2.56
C GLY A 429 4.96 -5.82 -1.25
N VAL A 430 5.30 -6.94 -0.62
CA VAL A 430 4.86 -7.27 0.73
C VAL A 430 5.37 -6.19 1.68
N GLY A 431 4.51 -5.22 1.94
CA GLY A 431 4.84 -3.98 2.61
C GLY A 431 3.65 -3.45 3.40
N TRP A 432 3.14 -4.31 4.30
CA TRP A 432 2.38 -3.95 5.50
C TRP A 432 0.97 -3.35 5.27
N SER A 433 -0.03 -4.23 5.22
CA SER A 433 -1.40 -3.93 5.65
C SER A 433 -1.88 -4.99 6.63
N GLY A 434 -2.39 -4.54 7.76
CA GLY A 434 -2.85 -5.34 8.87
C GLY A 434 -2.58 -4.57 10.15
N GLY A 435 -3.59 -4.40 11.02
CA GLY A 435 -3.36 -3.87 12.35
C GLY A 435 -2.31 -4.71 13.09
N TRP A 436 -1.80 -4.22 14.22
CA TRP A 436 -0.98 -5.00 15.15
C TRP A 436 -1.71 -6.31 15.53
N SER A 437 -1.55 -7.37 14.74
CA SER A 437 -2.14 -8.69 14.97
C SER A 437 -1.05 -9.75 14.90
N GLY A 438 -0.07 -9.58 15.76
CA GLY A 438 0.65 -10.64 16.45
C GLY A 438 0.63 -10.27 17.93
N GLU A 439 0.84 -11.22 18.83
CA GLU A 439 1.13 -10.85 20.23
C GLU A 439 2.44 -10.07 20.26
N ALA A 440 2.37 -8.74 20.13
CA ALA A 440 3.37 -7.89 20.71
C ALA A 440 3.26 -8.11 22.22
N THR A 441 4.26 -8.74 22.81
CA THR A 441 4.41 -8.74 24.28
C THR A 441 4.81 -7.34 24.70
N PHE A 442 3.82 -6.45 24.78
CA PHE A 442 3.93 -5.21 25.52
C PHE A 442 4.02 -5.56 27.00
N THR A 443 5.23 -5.61 27.54
CA THR A 443 5.39 -5.76 28.99
C THR A 443 5.25 -4.38 29.64
N VAL A 444 4.04 -3.81 29.64
CA VAL A 444 3.79 -2.48 30.23
C VAL A 444 2.76 -2.60 31.36
N ASN A 445 3.20 -2.33 32.60
CA ASN A 445 2.29 -2.10 33.73
C ASN A 445 1.78 -0.65 33.68
N GLU A 446 0.70 -0.46 32.92
CA GLU A 446 -0.30 0.63 32.89
C GLU A 446 0.08 2.12 32.71
N SER A 447 -0.74 2.74 31.84
CA SER A 447 -1.12 4.16 31.66
C SER A 447 -0.30 5.06 30.72
N SER A 448 -0.68 5.02 29.44
CA SER A 448 -0.52 6.02 28.37
C SER A 448 -0.85 7.47 28.77
N PHE A 449 -0.19 8.50 28.20
CA PHE A 449 -0.69 9.86 27.82
C PHE A 449 0.49 10.73 27.28
N PRO A 450 0.29 11.88 26.60
CA PRO A 450 -0.44 12.23 25.36
C PRO A 450 0.46 12.85 24.24
N HIS A 451 0.00 12.84 22.98
CA HIS A 451 0.62 13.57 21.85
C HIS A 451 0.76 15.08 22.12
N GLY A 452 1.95 15.66 21.87
CA GLY A 452 2.08 17.11 21.71
C GLY A 452 3.50 17.68 21.68
N GLY A 453 4.03 17.92 20.48
CA GLY A 453 5.11 18.87 20.22
C GLY A 453 6.07 18.46 19.10
N ASP A 454 5.95 19.12 17.94
CA ASP A 454 6.87 18.97 16.81
C ASP A 454 8.28 19.50 17.14
N VAL A 455 9.33 18.76 16.76
CA VAL A 455 10.73 19.23 16.79
C VAL A 455 11.03 20.03 15.51
N PRO A 456 11.77 21.15 15.56
CA PRO A 456 12.17 21.89 14.36
C PRO A 456 13.17 21.09 13.51
N PHE A 457 12.69 20.61 12.36
CA PHE A 457 13.49 19.92 11.36
C PHE A 457 14.32 20.91 10.50
N VAL A 458 15.53 21.26 10.95
CA VAL A 458 16.46 22.12 10.21
C VAL A 458 17.80 21.39 10.01
N GLY A 459 18.17 21.10 8.76
CA GLY A 459 19.50 20.59 8.41
C GLY A 459 19.60 19.10 8.07
N PHE A 460 18.49 18.35 8.05
CA PHE A 460 18.46 16.96 7.58
C PHE A 460 17.69 16.83 6.25
N PRO A 461 17.95 15.78 5.46
CA PRO A 461 17.36 15.65 4.12
C PRO A 461 15.88 15.20 4.15
N PHE A 462 15.41 14.48 5.17
CA PHE A 462 14.08 13.85 5.19
C PHE A 462 12.89 14.84 5.23
N PRO A 463 11.72 14.54 4.64
CA PRO A 463 10.54 15.40 4.79
C PRO A 463 9.95 15.33 6.20
N ARG A 464 9.29 16.41 6.65
CA ARG A 464 8.50 16.42 7.91
C ARG A 464 7.24 15.57 7.71
N THR A 465 7.27 14.32 8.11
CA THR A 465 6.09 13.44 8.11
C THR A 465 6.01 12.75 9.46
N GLY A 466 4.88 12.88 10.14
CA GLY A 466 4.70 12.45 11.53
C GLY A 466 4.74 10.93 11.71
N GLY A 467 5.16 10.51 12.90
CA GLY A 467 5.32 9.11 13.31
C GLY A 467 6.46 9.02 14.32
N ARG A 468 6.15 9.19 15.61
CA ARG A 468 7.14 9.26 16.69
C ARG A 468 6.87 8.15 17.69
N LEU A 469 7.77 7.17 17.78
CA LEU A 469 7.77 6.22 18.89
C LEU A 469 8.28 6.95 20.13
N GLU A 470 7.40 7.23 21.09
CA GLU A 470 7.79 7.73 22.40
C GLU A 470 7.89 6.59 23.41
N LEU A 471 9.11 6.35 23.88
CA LEU A 471 9.41 5.45 24.98
C LEU A 471 9.35 6.29 26.26
N GLY A 472 8.22 6.26 26.98
CA GLY A 472 8.00 7.09 28.18
C GLY A 472 8.88 6.73 29.40
N PRO A 473 9.01 7.64 30.39
CA PRO A 473 9.80 7.39 31.58
C PRO A 473 9.09 6.40 32.52
N GLY A 474 9.85 5.56 33.21
CA GLY A 474 9.34 4.59 34.17
C GLY A 474 9.16 3.17 33.62
N ARG A 475 10.20 2.35 33.84
CA ARG A 475 10.23 0.86 33.76
C ARG A 475 10.53 0.22 32.39
N GLY A 476 11.62 0.63 31.73
CA GLY A 476 12.35 -0.24 30.79
C GLY A 476 11.48 -0.66 29.63
N ILE A 477 10.89 0.32 28.95
CA ILE A 477 9.98 0.07 27.83
C ILE A 477 10.83 -0.48 26.68
N GLU A 478 10.66 -1.77 26.42
CA GLU A 478 11.20 -2.45 25.25
C GLU A 478 10.07 -2.58 24.23
N THR A 479 10.34 -2.17 22.99
CA THR A 479 9.58 -2.57 21.82
C THR A 479 10.48 -3.41 20.93
N SER A 480 9.97 -4.49 20.35
CA SER A 480 10.76 -5.33 19.45
C SER A 480 9.93 -5.83 18.28
N ARG A 481 10.61 -6.10 17.16
CA ARG A 481 9.98 -6.53 15.91
C ARG A 481 10.85 -7.56 15.20
N THR A 482 10.20 -8.60 14.69
CA THR A 482 10.85 -9.57 13.80
C THR A 482 11.10 -8.95 12.41
N LEU A 483 12.33 -9.06 11.91
CA LEU A 483 12.79 -8.66 10.58
C LEU A 483 12.22 -9.60 9.52
N ALA A 484 11.67 -9.03 8.45
CA ALA A 484 11.13 -9.80 7.32
C ALA A 484 12.21 -10.55 6.53
N THR A 485 13.41 -9.96 6.45
CA THR A 485 14.62 -10.64 5.96
C THR A 485 15.67 -10.54 7.06
N PRO A 486 16.16 -11.68 7.59
CA PRO A 486 17.18 -11.65 8.62
C PRO A 486 18.49 -11.03 8.12
N ILE A 487 19.21 -10.36 9.01
CA ILE A 487 20.59 -9.95 8.74
C ILE A 487 21.49 -11.15 9.05
N LEU A 488 22.17 -11.64 8.02
CA LEU A 488 23.00 -12.84 8.11
C LEU A 488 24.45 -12.43 8.35
N LEU A 489 24.99 -12.79 9.52
CA LEU A 489 26.35 -12.45 9.91
C LEU A 489 27.40 -13.43 9.33
N ASP A 490 26.99 -14.51 8.65
CA ASP A 490 27.89 -15.52 8.12
C ASP A 490 28.13 -15.45 6.59
N GLN A 491 27.79 -14.33 5.92
CA GLN A 491 27.75 -14.23 4.46
C GLN A 491 28.71 -13.24 3.81
N SER A 492 29.61 -12.61 4.56
CA SER A 492 30.53 -11.59 4.03
C SER A 492 29.82 -10.42 3.36
N ARG A 493 28.94 -9.73 4.09
CA ARG A 493 28.06 -8.67 3.56
C ARG A 493 28.12 -7.42 4.41
N THR A 494 27.83 -6.29 3.77
CA THR A 494 27.54 -5.05 4.48
C THR A 494 26.04 -4.85 4.61
N SER A 495 25.60 -4.52 5.81
CA SER A 495 24.22 -4.11 6.12
C SER A 495 24.25 -2.77 6.86
N TYR A 496 23.17 -2.02 6.75
CA TYR A 496 23.02 -0.73 7.40
C TYR A 496 21.67 -0.69 8.13
N VAL A 497 21.66 -0.05 9.29
CA VAL A 497 20.46 0.27 10.07
C VAL A 497 20.51 1.76 10.40
N SER A 498 19.50 2.55 10.04
CA SER A 498 19.44 3.97 10.41
C SER A 498 18.24 4.29 11.28
N LEU A 499 18.40 5.25 12.20
CA LEU A 499 17.33 5.78 13.04
C LEU A 499 17.41 7.30 13.15
N LEU A 500 16.28 8.00 13.12
CA LEU A 500 16.19 9.40 13.53
C LEU A 500 15.70 9.44 14.98
N ILE A 501 16.49 10.00 15.89
CA ILE A 501 16.21 9.97 17.32
C ILE A 501 16.29 11.36 17.98
N SER A 502 15.56 11.52 19.09
CA SER A 502 15.69 12.67 20.00
C SER A 502 15.28 12.29 21.43
N ARG A 503 15.68 13.08 22.42
CA ARG A 503 15.18 12.90 23.80
C ARG A 503 13.86 13.66 23.95
N ALA A 504 12.80 12.97 24.34
CA ALA A 504 11.44 13.50 24.39
C ALA A 504 11.11 14.21 25.72
N ALA A 505 11.60 13.69 26.84
CA ALA A 505 11.44 14.25 28.18
C ALA A 505 12.51 13.71 29.13
N ASP A 506 12.80 14.44 30.21
CA ASP A 506 13.85 14.16 31.19
C ASP A 506 13.30 14.35 32.62
N ASP A 507 13.67 13.51 33.59
CA ASP A 507 13.44 13.77 35.02
C ASP A 507 14.65 14.53 35.59
N PRO A 508 14.54 15.85 35.81
CA PRO A 508 15.69 16.69 36.16
C PRO A 508 16.28 16.41 37.56
N ASN A 509 15.79 15.41 38.29
CA ASN A 509 16.18 15.12 39.68
C ASN A 509 17.03 13.85 39.87
N ASP A 510 17.36 13.11 38.81
CA ASP A 510 17.96 11.78 38.92
C ASP A 510 19.48 11.74 38.67
N GLY A 511 20.05 12.79 38.06
CA GLY A 511 21.49 12.96 37.87
C GLY A 511 22.11 12.06 36.81
N MET A 512 21.46 11.90 35.64
CA MET A 512 21.92 11.09 34.50
C MET A 512 21.86 9.58 34.71
N ALA A 513 21.02 9.09 35.64
CA ALA A 513 20.98 7.66 35.96
C ALA A 513 19.90 6.96 35.15
N GLN A 514 20.26 6.00 34.30
CA GLN A 514 19.30 5.18 33.53
C GLN A 514 18.54 5.97 32.46
N GLU A 515 19.24 6.83 31.73
CA GLU A 515 18.70 7.61 30.61
C GLU A 515 19.00 7.02 29.22
N ASP A 516 19.41 5.76 29.14
CA ASP A 516 19.91 5.16 27.91
C ASP A 516 18.83 4.90 26.83
N LEU A 517 19.25 4.83 25.57
CA LEU A 517 18.48 4.29 24.44
C LEU A 517 19.29 3.17 23.82
N ARG A 518 18.72 1.97 23.79
CA ARG A 518 19.36 0.78 23.23
C ARG A 518 18.62 0.29 22.00
N ILE A 519 19.33 0.11 20.91
CA ILE A 519 18.86 -0.58 19.71
C ILE A 519 19.62 -1.89 19.63
N GLU A 520 18.92 -3.01 19.77
CA GLU A 520 19.51 -4.35 19.74
C GLU A 520 19.04 -5.15 18.52
N LEU A 521 19.97 -5.86 17.89
CA LEU A 521 19.64 -6.88 16.90
C LEU A 521 19.81 -8.26 17.54
N ARG A 522 18.72 -9.01 17.55
CA ARG A 522 18.60 -10.31 18.23
C ARG A 522 18.34 -11.43 17.24
N ASP A 523 18.79 -12.62 17.58
CA ASP A 523 18.43 -13.86 16.87
C ASP A 523 17.03 -14.37 17.24
N GLU A 524 16.64 -15.50 16.67
CA GLU A 524 15.34 -16.13 16.91
C GLU A 524 15.16 -16.55 18.39
N ALA A 525 16.25 -16.85 19.09
CA ALA A 525 16.24 -17.17 20.51
C ALA A 525 16.14 -15.93 21.41
N GLY A 526 16.13 -14.72 20.83
CA GLY A 526 16.12 -13.45 21.54
C GLY A 526 17.49 -13.03 22.08
N THR A 527 18.58 -13.70 21.66
CA THR A 527 19.95 -13.33 22.06
C THR A 527 20.37 -12.09 21.29
N ALA A 528 20.74 -11.02 21.99
CA ALA A 528 21.34 -9.84 21.35
C ALA A 528 22.76 -10.15 20.88
N HIS A 529 23.02 -9.91 19.60
CA HIS A 529 24.34 -10.07 18.98
C HIS A 529 24.96 -8.73 18.62
N LEU A 530 24.13 -7.69 18.49
CA LEU A 530 24.57 -6.33 18.22
C LEU A 530 23.72 -5.36 19.03
N GLY A 531 24.33 -4.31 19.56
CA GLY A 531 23.64 -3.16 20.13
C GLY A 531 24.21 -1.85 19.62
N PHE A 532 23.45 -0.77 19.61
CA PHE A 532 23.97 0.59 19.50
C PHE A 532 22.95 1.59 20.05
N GLY A 533 23.39 2.83 20.31
CA GLY A 533 22.49 3.88 20.78
C GLY A 533 23.19 4.89 21.69
N VAL A 534 22.52 5.30 22.76
CA VAL A 534 23.00 6.33 23.70
C VAL A 534 23.00 5.76 25.12
N ARG A 535 24.09 5.94 25.86
CA ARG A 535 24.20 5.56 27.27
C ARG A 535 23.69 6.67 28.19
N SER A 536 23.46 6.32 29.45
CA SER A 536 23.03 7.29 30.46
C SER A 536 24.05 8.40 30.74
N ASP A 537 25.34 8.19 30.43
CA ASP A 537 26.37 9.23 30.51
C ASP A 537 26.45 10.12 29.25
N GLU A 538 25.38 10.13 28.44
CA GLU A 538 25.22 10.89 27.20
C GLU A 538 26.29 10.54 26.14
N SER A 539 26.90 9.35 26.22
CA SER A 539 27.83 8.85 25.21
C SER A 539 27.12 7.97 24.18
N PHE A 540 27.48 8.11 22.89
CA PHE A 540 27.09 7.14 21.88
C PHE A 540 27.85 5.82 22.09
N TYR A 541 27.20 4.71 21.76
CA TYR A 541 27.80 3.39 21.90
C TYR A 541 27.44 2.44 20.78
N ILE A 542 28.30 1.43 20.62
CA ILE A 542 28.02 0.17 19.96
C ILE A 542 28.30 -0.93 20.97
N ASP A 543 27.35 -1.86 21.14
CA ASP A 543 27.60 -3.16 21.71
C ASP A 543 28.02 -4.09 20.56
N GLN A 544 29.26 -4.54 20.62
CA GLN A 544 29.71 -5.62 19.74
C GLN A 544 29.06 -6.94 20.19
N LEU A 545 29.48 -8.05 19.60
CA LEU A 545 29.30 -9.39 20.16
C LEU A 545 30.02 -9.50 21.53
N GLY A 546 29.46 -8.90 22.59
CA GLY A 546 29.84 -9.14 23.99
C GLY A 546 30.65 -8.08 24.78
N THR A 547 31.18 -6.98 24.20
CA THR A 547 31.76 -5.86 25.01
C THR A 547 31.50 -4.46 24.42
N PRO A 548 30.90 -3.53 25.18
CA PRO A 548 30.59 -2.19 24.69
C PRO A 548 31.82 -1.32 24.37
N VAL A 549 31.73 -0.53 23.30
CA VAL A 549 32.66 0.57 22.98
C VAL A 549 31.90 1.90 23.09
N HIS A 550 32.53 2.91 23.68
CA HIS A 550 31.94 4.23 23.98
C HIS A 550 32.90 5.36 23.57
N THR A 551 32.36 6.54 23.24
CA THR A 551 33.16 7.74 22.98
C THR A 551 32.70 8.93 23.83
N THR A 552 33.66 9.69 24.35
CA THR A 552 33.41 11.01 24.97
C THR A 552 33.51 12.16 23.98
N ALA A 553 34.11 11.94 22.80
CA ALA A 553 34.02 12.86 21.67
C ALA A 553 32.69 12.62 20.95
N ASP A 554 32.01 13.71 20.55
CA ASP A 554 30.65 13.68 19.98
C ASP A 554 29.58 13.17 20.95
N SER A 555 29.61 13.60 22.22
CA SER A 555 28.53 13.31 23.18
C SER A 555 27.16 13.75 22.67
N PHE A 556 26.12 13.01 23.04
CA PHE A 556 24.74 13.30 22.71
C PHE A 556 24.31 14.63 23.37
N ASP A 557 24.00 15.63 22.55
CA ASP A 557 23.37 16.87 23.01
C ASP A 557 21.87 16.63 23.15
N VAL A 558 21.43 16.66 24.40
CA VAL A 558 20.04 16.44 24.81
C VAL A 558 19.04 17.43 24.21
N ALA A 559 19.50 18.58 23.73
CA ALA A 559 18.68 19.58 23.05
C ALA A 559 18.57 19.35 21.54
N ALA A 560 19.29 18.37 20.98
CA ALA A 560 19.38 18.12 19.55
C ALA A 560 18.67 16.82 19.13
N SER A 561 18.38 16.73 17.83
CA SER A 561 18.02 15.48 17.15
C SER A 561 19.25 14.91 16.45
N TYR A 562 19.31 13.58 16.37
CA TYR A 562 20.39 12.85 15.74
C TYR A 562 19.87 11.83 14.74
N PHE A 563 20.50 11.78 13.57
CA PHE A 563 20.33 10.68 12.64
C PHE A 563 21.48 9.69 12.87
N LEU A 564 21.15 8.52 13.41
CA LEU A 564 22.08 7.41 13.64
C LEU A 564 22.12 6.52 12.41
N VAL A 565 23.30 6.10 12.00
CA VAL A 565 23.51 5.06 10.99
C VAL A 565 24.52 4.05 11.54
N ALA A 566 24.06 2.84 11.79
CA ALA A 566 24.90 1.68 12.06
C ALA A 566 25.22 0.97 10.74
N LYS A 567 26.51 0.73 10.47
CA LYS A 567 27.01 -0.12 9.38
C LYS A 567 27.56 -1.39 9.99
N ILE A 568 27.15 -2.54 9.48
CA ILE A 568 27.56 -3.87 9.93
C ILE A 568 28.27 -4.51 8.73
N VAL A 569 29.56 -4.76 8.86
CA VAL A 569 30.36 -5.50 7.89
C VAL A 569 30.56 -6.89 8.48
N SER A 570 29.84 -7.87 7.95
CA SER A 570 30.00 -9.26 8.36
C SER A 570 31.03 -9.99 7.51
N HIS A 571 31.61 -11.06 8.04
CA HIS A 571 32.63 -11.89 7.41
C HIS A 571 32.36 -13.38 7.68
N THR A 572 32.65 -14.23 6.70
CA THR A 572 32.61 -15.67 6.91
C THR A 572 33.74 -16.12 7.85
N ALA A 573 33.53 -17.22 8.59
CA ALA A 573 34.57 -17.80 9.45
C ALA A 573 35.85 -18.25 8.71
N ALA A 574 35.84 -18.28 7.37
CA ALA A 574 36.99 -18.64 6.55
C ALA A 574 37.91 -17.46 6.23
N GLU A 575 37.47 -16.22 6.49
CA GLU A 575 38.22 -15.01 6.19
C GLU A 575 39.17 -14.63 7.33
N SER A 576 40.27 -13.97 6.97
CA SER A 576 41.22 -13.39 7.95
C SER A 576 40.76 -12.02 8.47
N ALA A 577 39.49 -11.70 8.31
CA ALA A 577 38.84 -10.47 8.73
C ALA A 577 37.73 -10.81 9.71
N PHE A 578 37.54 -9.91 10.68
CA PHE A 578 36.51 -10.02 11.69
C PHE A 578 35.34 -9.12 11.36
N ASP A 579 34.14 -9.47 11.83
CA ASP A 579 32.96 -8.61 11.74
C ASP A 579 33.33 -7.19 12.20
N GLN A 580 32.67 -6.16 11.68
CA GLN A 580 32.90 -4.79 12.11
C GLN A 580 31.59 -4.03 12.17
N VAL A 581 31.50 -3.14 13.14
CA VAL A 581 30.30 -2.33 13.34
C VAL A 581 30.73 -0.89 13.45
N PHE A 582 30.12 -0.03 12.67
CA PHE A 582 30.40 1.38 12.67
C PHE A 582 29.12 2.12 13.02
N LEU A 583 29.22 3.17 13.82
CA LEU A 583 28.10 4.05 14.11
C LEU A 583 28.49 5.46 13.70
N LYS A 584 27.63 6.11 12.92
CA LYS A 584 27.69 7.54 12.66
C LYS A 584 26.47 8.18 13.27
N ALA A 585 26.68 9.18 14.11
CA ALA A 585 25.65 10.05 14.62
C ALA A 585 25.77 11.42 13.92
N PHE A 586 24.80 11.77 13.08
CA PHE A 586 24.73 13.08 12.45
C PHE A 586 23.93 14.02 13.36
N HIS A 587 24.53 15.14 13.72
CA HIS A 587 23.90 16.14 14.58
C HIS A 587 23.07 17.14 13.77
N SER A 588 21.80 17.31 14.16
CA SER A 588 20.87 18.26 13.53
C SER A 588 21.46 19.67 13.42
N GLY A 589 21.35 20.28 12.24
CA GLY A 589 21.83 21.65 12.01
C GLY A 589 23.35 21.86 12.05
N VAL A 590 24.15 20.80 12.25
CA VAL A 590 25.62 20.87 12.31
C VAL A 590 26.25 20.12 11.13
N GLU A 591 25.82 18.89 10.89
CA GLU A 591 26.37 18.03 9.84
C GLU A 591 25.32 17.73 8.77
N SER A 592 25.72 17.78 7.50
CA SER A 592 24.91 17.27 6.39
C SER A 592 25.14 15.78 6.22
N VAL A 593 24.07 15.02 5.95
CA VAL A 593 24.16 13.60 5.60
C VAL A 593 24.61 13.49 4.13
N PRO A 594 25.76 12.85 3.82
CA PRO A 594 26.21 12.65 2.45
C PRO A 594 25.40 11.54 1.74
N ASP A 595 25.61 11.38 0.44
CA ASP A 595 24.93 10.32 -0.34
C ASP A 595 25.60 8.94 -0.20
N ASP A 596 26.81 8.89 0.36
CA ASP A 596 27.66 7.70 0.51
C ASP A 596 28.46 7.70 1.82
N ASP A 597 29.12 6.57 2.12
CA ASP A 597 29.94 6.41 3.31
C ASP A 597 31.45 6.37 3.08
N ALA A 598 31.94 6.62 1.85
CA ALA A 598 33.34 6.46 1.47
C ALA A 598 34.26 7.50 2.15
N GLY A 599 33.70 8.65 2.53
CA GLY A 599 34.39 9.72 3.26
C GLY A 599 33.92 9.93 4.70
N LEU A 600 33.04 9.07 5.22
CA LEU A 600 32.43 9.29 6.53
C LEU A 600 33.44 9.07 7.66
N ALA A 601 33.63 10.11 8.45
CA ALA A 601 34.23 9.99 9.77
C ALA A 601 33.21 9.35 10.72
N TRP A 602 33.27 8.02 10.85
CA TRP A 602 32.44 7.26 11.77
C TRP A 602 32.65 7.75 13.21
N THR A 603 31.53 8.03 13.89
CA THR A 603 31.53 8.45 15.30
C THR A 603 32.14 7.37 16.18
N LEU A 604 31.84 6.11 15.88
CA LEU A 604 32.39 4.96 16.58
C LEU A 604 32.68 3.83 15.59
N VAL A 605 33.81 3.16 15.81
CA VAL A 605 34.20 1.95 15.08
C VAL A 605 34.42 0.85 16.10
N GLY A 606 33.50 -0.10 16.13
CA GLY A 606 33.63 -1.34 16.88
C GLY A 606 34.63 -2.26 16.18
N SER A 607 35.66 -2.67 16.90
CA SER A 607 36.61 -3.69 16.48
C SER A 607 36.31 -4.99 17.22
N THR A 608 35.93 -6.05 16.50
CA THR A 608 35.84 -7.40 17.07
C THR A 608 37.01 -8.27 16.57
N ASP A 609 37.32 -9.32 17.33
CA ASP A 609 38.23 -10.41 17.00
C ASP A 609 37.49 -11.74 16.79
N GLU A 610 36.18 -11.67 16.51
CA GLU A 610 35.30 -12.81 16.24
C GLU A 610 34.28 -12.53 15.12
N ASN A 611 33.84 -13.62 14.47
CA ASN A 611 32.76 -13.64 13.47
C ASN A 611 31.55 -14.37 14.05
N ALA A 612 30.36 -13.77 13.96
CA ALA A 612 29.13 -14.41 14.40
C ALA A 612 28.51 -15.27 13.31
N ALA A 613 28.23 -16.53 13.65
CA ALA A 613 27.38 -17.39 12.84
C ALA A 613 25.90 -17.24 13.26
N ALA A 614 25.38 -16.02 13.18
CA ALA A 614 24.02 -15.69 13.62
C ALA A 614 23.16 -15.11 12.51
N SER A 615 21.87 -15.44 12.57
CA SER A 615 20.82 -14.83 11.77
C SER A 615 20.04 -13.90 12.67
N LEU A 616 20.22 -12.59 12.50
CA LEU A 616 19.52 -11.59 13.28
C LEU A 616 18.12 -11.46 12.73
N THR A 617 17.13 -11.89 13.51
CA THR A 617 15.73 -11.94 13.11
C THR A 617 14.91 -10.88 13.78
N THR A 618 15.43 -10.13 14.75
CA THR A 618 14.65 -9.19 15.55
C THR A 618 15.43 -7.91 15.78
N LEU A 619 14.75 -6.75 15.68
CA LEU A 619 15.26 -5.46 16.15
C LEU A 619 14.45 -5.05 17.38
N ALA A 620 15.13 -4.77 18.49
CA ALA A 620 14.54 -4.27 19.73
C ALA A 620 15.03 -2.85 20.02
N ILE A 621 14.15 -2.00 20.54
CA ILE A 621 14.46 -0.65 21.00
C ILE A 621 14.01 -0.54 22.46
N GLU A 622 14.94 -0.27 23.35
CA GLU A 622 14.72 -0.18 24.80
C GLU A 622 15.11 1.22 25.28
N SER A 623 14.26 1.84 26.10
CA SER A 623 14.62 3.06 26.82
C SER A 623 14.97 2.77 28.29
N GLY A 624 15.87 3.58 28.82
CA GLY A 624 16.19 3.68 30.22
C GLY A 624 15.01 4.15 31.07
N LEU A 625 15.16 4.05 32.39
CA LEU A 625 14.10 4.34 33.35
C LEU A 625 13.78 5.84 33.50
N SER A 626 14.75 6.70 33.21
CA SER A 626 14.69 8.13 33.60
C SER A 626 14.64 9.10 32.43
N ALA A 627 14.84 8.63 31.19
CA ALA A 627 14.68 9.46 30.00
C ALA A 627 13.61 8.90 29.08
N ALA A 628 12.80 9.79 28.53
CA ALA A 628 11.92 9.45 27.43
C ALA A 628 12.63 9.65 26.11
N TRP A 629 12.50 8.67 25.22
CA TRP A 629 13.15 8.69 23.91
C TRP A 629 12.15 8.72 22.79
N ALA A 630 12.55 9.37 21.71
CA ALA A 630 11.81 9.46 20.48
C ALA A 630 12.57 8.80 19.36
N VAL A 631 11.88 7.95 18.59
CA VAL A 631 12.36 7.46 17.30
C VAL A 631 11.36 7.90 16.24
N ASP A 632 11.82 8.79 15.35
CA ASP A 632 11.03 9.40 14.29
C ASP A 632 11.19 8.65 12.94
N GLU A 633 12.22 7.82 12.79
CA GLU A 633 12.46 7.04 11.58
C GLU A 633 13.33 5.80 11.88
N LEU A 634 13.11 4.69 11.17
CA LEU A 634 13.96 3.48 11.19
C LEU A 634 14.06 2.87 9.78
N ARG A 635 15.27 2.66 9.25
CA ARG A 635 15.50 1.94 7.99
C ARG A 635 16.53 0.83 8.14
N VAL A 636 16.42 -0.23 7.33
CA VAL A 636 17.41 -1.30 7.19
C VAL A 636 17.70 -1.51 5.71
N GLY A 637 18.97 -1.60 5.32
CA GLY A 637 19.37 -1.73 3.91
C GLY A 637 20.75 -2.34 3.73
N SER A 638 21.16 -2.59 2.49
CA SER A 638 22.49 -3.14 2.15
C SER A 638 23.48 -2.09 1.63
N SER A 639 23.09 -0.81 1.55
CA SER A 639 23.97 0.30 1.18
C SER A 639 23.67 1.54 2.03
N PHE A 640 24.64 2.44 2.15
CA PHE A 640 24.47 3.69 2.88
C PHE A 640 23.37 4.56 2.26
N ALA A 641 23.35 4.71 0.93
CA ALA A 641 22.33 5.46 0.21
C ALA A 641 20.91 4.93 0.45
N ALA A 642 20.72 3.61 0.60
CA ALA A 642 19.42 3.00 0.88
C ALA A 642 18.86 3.42 2.25
N VAL A 643 19.72 3.75 3.21
CA VAL A 643 19.31 4.16 4.56
C VAL A 643 19.44 5.65 4.83
N ALA A 644 20.20 6.40 4.01
CA ALA A 644 20.58 7.79 4.27
C ALA A 644 20.22 8.80 3.15
N SER A 645 19.88 8.36 1.94
CA SER A 645 19.56 9.27 0.82
C SER A 645 18.06 9.63 0.72
N ASN A 646 17.81 10.71 -0.04
CA ASN A 646 16.48 11.20 -0.43
C ASN A 646 16.04 10.79 -1.85
N LEU A 647 16.93 10.15 -2.61
CA LEU A 647 16.61 9.70 -3.96
C LEU A 647 15.77 8.43 -3.87
N PRO A 648 14.65 8.33 -4.61
CA PRO A 648 13.93 7.06 -4.71
C PRO A 648 14.88 6.05 -5.36
N TYR A 649 15.26 5.00 -4.60
CA TYR A 649 16.14 3.91 -5.06
C TYR A 649 15.69 3.30 -6.41
N GLU A 650 14.38 3.36 -6.70
CA GLU A 650 13.72 2.90 -7.92
C GLU A 650 14.08 3.69 -9.19
N GLN A 651 14.77 4.82 -9.08
CA GLN A 651 15.20 5.64 -10.22
C GLN A 651 16.62 5.31 -10.72
N ILE A 652 17.30 4.33 -10.11
CA ILE A 652 18.61 3.82 -10.57
C ILE A 652 18.41 2.39 -11.10
N PRO A 653 18.44 2.16 -12.43
CA PRO A 653 17.95 0.91 -13.01
C PRO A 653 18.80 -0.35 -12.72
N THR A 654 20.04 -0.21 -12.23
CA THR A 654 20.83 -1.32 -11.65
C THR A 654 20.95 -1.26 -10.13
N GLY A 655 20.43 -0.21 -9.48
CA GLY A 655 20.66 0.08 -8.07
C GLY A 655 22.10 0.49 -7.73
N VAL A 656 22.98 0.60 -8.74
CA VAL A 656 24.38 1.05 -8.60
C VAL A 656 24.48 2.51 -9.08
N PRO A 657 24.62 3.49 -8.18
CA PRO A 657 24.77 4.89 -8.57
C PRO A 657 25.95 5.09 -9.52
N GLY A 658 25.75 5.80 -10.63
CA GLY A 658 26.80 6.09 -11.62
C GLY A 658 27.11 4.97 -12.62
N ASP A 659 26.48 3.80 -12.53
CA ASP A 659 26.61 2.72 -13.51
C ASP A 659 25.89 3.12 -14.82
N VAL A 660 26.63 3.67 -15.77
CA VAL A 660 26.08 4.22 -17.02
C VAL A 660 25.91 3.11 -18.05
N ASN A 661 26.81 2.13 -18.09
CA ASN A 661 26.72 1.03 -19.05
C ASN A 661 25.64 -0.02 -18.68
N GLN A 662 25.12 0.05 -17.44
CA GLN A 662 24.09 -0.83 -16.87
C GLN A 662 24.53 -2.29 -16.79
N ASP A 663 25.81 -2.54 -16.53
CA ASP A 663 26.37 -3.88 -16.33
C ASP A 663 26.38 -4.30 -14.85
N GLY A 664 25.97 -3.40 -13.94
CA GLY A 664 25.92 -3.62 -12.50
C GLY A 664 27.25 -3.36 -11.79
N VAL A 665 28.25 -2.81 -12.48
CA VAL A 665 29.61 -2.59 -11.97
C VAL A 665 30.11 -1.20 -12.33
N LEU A 666 30.11 -0.29 -11.36
CA LEU A 666 30.70 1.04 -11.53
C LEU A 666 32.23 0.95 -11.71
N SER A 667 32.72 1.17 -12.93
CA SER A 667 34.14 1.03 -13.27
C SER A 667 34.55 1.79 -14.54
N GLY A 668 35.86 1.96 -14.74
CA GLY A 668 36.41 2.54 -15.97
C GLY A 668 37.38 3.71 -15.74
N ASP A 669 38.15 4.01 -16.79
CA ASP A 669 39.06 5.17 -16.87
C ASP A 669 38.80 6.03 -18.12
N GLY A 670 37.79 5.66 -18.92
CA GLY A 670 37.41 6.31 -20.16
C GLY A 670 38.21 5.88 -21.38
N THR A 671 39.08 4.87 -21.26
CA THR A 671 39.87 4.32 -22.36
C THR A 671 39.38 2.94 -22.84
N GLY A 672 38.45 2.32 -22.09
CA GLY A 672 37.87 1.01 -22.37
C GLY A 672 36.68 1.01 -23.34
N ALA A 673 36.03 -0.15 -23.46
CA ALA A 673 34.81 -0.30 -24.25
C ALA A 673 33.60 0.22 -23.45
N PRO A 674 32.67 0.97 -24.08
CA PRO A 674 31.48 1.52 -23.39
C PRO A 674 30.57 0.49 -22.72
N ASP A 675 30.65 -0.79 -23.08
CA ASP A 675 29.84 -1.86 -22.46
C ASP A 675 30.48 -2.42 -21.17
N SER A 676 31.65 -1.91 -20.77
CA SER A 676 32.41 -2.36 -19.60
C SER A 676 33.24 -1.23 -18.95
N ASP A 677 32.95 0.03 -19.29
CA ASP A 677 33.64 1.23 -18.83
C ASP A 677 32.61 2.37 -18.81
N ASP A 678 32.14 2.72 -17.62
CA ASP A 678 31.09 3.72 -17.39
C ASP A 678 31.51 5.12 -17.79
N ILE A 679 32.81 5.43 -17.66
CA ILE A 679 33.36 6.71 -18.10
C ILE A 679 33.31 6.76 -19.63
N ALA A 680 33.68 5.67 -20.32
CA ALA A 680 33.58 5.59 -21.78
C ALA A 680 32.12 5.62 -22.25
N ALA A 681 31.19 4.98 -21.52
CA ALA A 681 29.76 5.01 -21.79
C ALA A 681 29.17 6.42 -21.65
N PHE A 682 29.52 7.10 -20.55
CA PHE A 682 29.09 8.46 -20.27
C PHE A 682 29.63 9.47 -21.28
N VAL A 683 30.93 9.41 -21.58
CA VAL A 683 31.57 10.29 -22.56
C VAL A 683 30.98 10.07 -23.96
N ARG A 684 30.64 8.81 -24.31
CA ARG A 684 29.99 8.48 -25.58
C ARG A 684 28.59 9.09 -25.69
N ALA A 685 27.84 9.13 -24.59
CA ALA A 685 26.49 9.66 -24.56
C ALA A 685 26.40 11.14 -24.18
N TRP A 686 27.53 11.81 -23.98
CA TRP A 686 27.60 13.22 -23.67
C TRP A 686 26.80 14.07 -24.68
N ASN A 687 25.97 15.00 -24.17
CA ASN A 687 25.07 15.85 -24.96
C ASN A 687 23.90 15.11 -25.65
N SER A 688 23.43 14.00 -25.06
CA SER A 688 22.19 13.34 -25.49
C SER A 688 20.95 14.08 -24.97
N VAL A 689 19.91 14.17 -25.82
CA VAL A 689 18.57 14.58 -25.38
C VAL A 689 17.83 13.34 -24.94
N THR A 690 17.49 13.27 -23.66
CA THR A 690 16.93 12.07 -23.01
C THR A 690 15.46 12.23 -22.64
N LEU A 691 14.92 13.44 -22.86
CA LEU A 691 13.50 13.77 -22.62
C LEU A 691 12.57 12.85 -23.43
N GLY A 692 11.69 12.13 -22.73
CA GLY A 692 10.72 11.21 -23.33
C GLY A 692 11.24 9.78 -23.54
N LEU A 693 12.47 9.47 -23.11
CA LEU A 693 12.99 8.10 -23.08
C LEU A 693 12.70 7.41 -21.73
N PRO A 694 12.62 6.07 -21.67
CA PRO A 694 12.53 5.32 -20.41
C PRO A 694 13.77 5.53 -19.53
N ALA A 695 13.61 5.54 -18.19
CA ALA A 695 14.70 5.86 -17.24
C ALA A 695 16.00 5.06 -17.47
N VAL A 696 15.92 3.76 -17.79
CA VAL A 696 17.11 2.94 -18.10
C VAL A 696 17.87 3.42 -19.34
N GLU A 697 17.15 3.90 -20.34
CA GLU A 697 17.75 4.44 -21.56
C GLU A 697 18.33 5.82 -21.30
N ARG A 698 17.74 6.60 -20.38
CA ARG A 698 18.25 7.90 -19.94
C ARG A 698 19.55 7.76 -19.16
N VAL A 699 19.61 6.80 -18.23
CA VAL A 699 20.84 6.48 -17.48
C VAL A 699 21.92 5.93 -18.41
N ARG A 700 21.58 5.07 -19.38
CA ARG A 700 22.51 4.64 -20.45
C ARG A 700 23.03 5.76 -21.32
N LEU A 701 22.29 6.86 -21.37
CA LEU A 701 22.69 8.07 -22.07
C LEU A 701 23.36 9.10 -21.15
N GLY A 702 23.64 8.74 -19.89
CA GLY A 702 24.36 9.58 -18.94
C GLY A 702 23.51 10.65 -18.24
N ASP A 703 22.18 10.60 -18.35
CA ASP A 703 21.26 11.45 -17.59
C ASP A 703 20.96 10.77 -16.25
N LEU A 704 21.79 11.07 -15.24
CA LEU A 704 21.83 10.39 -13.95
C LEU A 704 20.86 10.99 -12.93
N ASP A 705 20.52 12.27 -13.07
CA ASP A 705 19.52 12.94 -12.24
C ASP A 705 18.10 12.95 -12.86
N LEU A 706 17.97 12.37 -14.05
CA LEU A 706 16.73 12.23 -14.80
C LEU A 706 16.03 13.58 -15.05
N ASP A 707 16.80 14.65 -15.30
CA ASP A 707 16.26 15.98 -15.61
C ASP A 707 15.93 16.22 -17.10
N GLY A 708 16.43 15.36 -17.99
CA GLY A 708 16.09 15.34 -19.41
C GLY A 708 17.23 15.73 -20.32
N ALA A 709 18.42 15.96 -19.75
CA ALA A 709 19.64 16.20 -20.49
C ALA A 709 20.87 15.61 -19.78
N THR A 710 21.84 15.14 -20.56
CA THR A 710 23.16 14.77 -20.03
C THR A 710 24.00 16.03 -19.87
N THR A 711 24.23 16.49 -18.63
CA THR A 711 24.88 17.77 -18.32
C THR A 711 26.14 17.62 -17.45
N LEU A 712 26.75 18.77 -17.11
CA LEU A 712 27.84 18.80 -16.12
C LEU A 712 27.39 18.32 -14.75
N ARG A 713 26.10 18.43 -14.41
CA ARG A 713 25.57 17.97 -13.13
C ARG A 713 25.68 16.45 -13.02
N ASP A 714 25.34 15.75 -14.09
CA ASP A 714 25.51 14.30 -14.20
C ASP A 714 26.97 13.89 -14.19
N ALA A 715 27.85 14.68 -14.82
CA ALA A 715 29.30 14.43 -14.77
C ALA A 715 29.84 14.54 -13.33
N PHE A 716 29.31 15.46 -12.52
CA PHE A 716 29.65 15.55 -11.10
C PHE A 716 29.08 14.39 -10.29
N GLN A 717 27.88 13.90 -10.60
CA GLN A 717 27.31 12.71 -9.95
C GLN A 717 28.10 11.44 -10.28
N LEU A 718 28.45 11.24 -11.55
CA LEU A 718 29.31 10.15 -11.98
C LEU A 718 30.70 10.24 -11.34
N HIS A 719 31.27 11.44 -11.27
CA HIS A 719 32.54 11.69 -10.59
C HIS A 719 32.48 11.30 -9.12
N GLN A 720 31.42 11.70 -8.40
CA GLN A 720 31.23 11.37 -6.99
C GLN A 720 31.08 9.85 -6.79
N ALA A 721 30.28 9.19 -7.62
CA ALA A 721 30.12 7.74 -7.57
C ALA A 721 31.44 7.00 -7.85
N LEU A 722 32.21 7.42 -8.87
CA LEU A 722 33.51 6.82 -9.20
C LEU A 722 34.54 7.05 -8.09
N GLU A 723 34.55 8.24 -7.47
CA GLU A 723 35.40 8.53 -6.32
C GLU A 723 35.11 7.58 -5.15
N GLN A 724 33.83 7.27 -4.89
CA GLN A 724 33.42 6.28 -3.88
C GLN A 724 33.89 4.86 -4.24
N ALA A 725 33.90 4.51 -5.53
CA ALA A 725 34.41 3.24 -6.03
C ALA A 725 35.94 3.20 -6.18
N GLY A 726 36.66 4.25 -5.79
CA GLY A 726 38.13 4.32 -5.84
C GLY A 726 38.70 4.64 -7.22
N SER A 727 37.88 5.10 -8.15
CA SER A 727 38.28 5.63 -9.46
C SER A 727 38.10 7.15 -9.51
N ALA A 728 38.61 7.82 -10.55
CA ALA A 728 38.43 9.26 -10.71
C ALA A 728 37.89 9.54 -12.12
N PHE A 729 36.89 10.43 -12.20
CA PHE A 729 36.38 10.89 -13.49
C PHE A 729 37.35 11.91 -14.13
N PRO A 730 37.95 11.61 -15.29
CA PRO A 730 38.86 12.51 -15.97
C PRO A 730 38.07 13.58 -16.74
N PHE A 731 37.72 14.68 -16.07
CA PHE A 731 36.99 15.82 -16.69
C PHE A 731 37.64 16.37 -17.98
N GLU A 732 38.93 16.14 -18.18
CA GLU A 732 39.63 16.49 -19.43
C GLU A 732 39.05 15.77 -20.66
N LEU A 733 38.40 14.61 -20.49
CA LEU A 733 37.71 13.89 -21.58
C LEU A 733 36.48 14.64 -22.12
N LEU A 734 35.97 15.63 -21.39
CA LEU A 734 34.86 16.49 -21.83
C LEU A 734 35.34 17.75 -22.57
N LEU A 735 36.66 17.98 -22.68
CA LEU A 735 37.24 19.14 -23.35
C LEU A 735 36.97 19.10 -24.87
N GLY A 736 36.23 20.10 -25.36
CA GLY A 736 35.95 20.27 -26.80
C GLY A 736 34.60 19.72 -27.26
N ALA A 737 33.80 19.13 -26.37
CA ALA A 737 32.44 18.69 -26.68
C ALA A 737 31.43 19.86 -26.64
N ALA A 738 30.46 19.86 -27.56
CA ALA A 738 29.39 20.86 -27.58
C ALA A 738 28.45 20.65 -26.38
N VAL A 739 28.04 21.75 -25.74
CA VAL A 739 27.12 21.76 -24.59
C VAL A 739 25.75 22.25 -25.06
N PRO A 740 24.63 21.60 -24.69
CA PRO A 740 23.32 21.92 -25.24
C PRO A 740 22.75 23.27 -24.76
N GLU A 741 23.32 23.87 -23.70
CA GLU A 741 22.84 25.15 -23.15
C GLU A 741 23.89 26.29 -23.17
N LEU A 742 23.43 27.50 -23.53
CA LEU A 742 24.25 28.72 -23.61
C LEU A 742 24.71 29.24 -22.22
N SER A 743 24.12 28.76 -21.12
CA SER A 743 24.42 29.13 -19.73
C SER A 743 25.59 28.33 -19.12
N THR A 744 25.84 27.12 -19.61
CA THR A 744 26.83 26.18 -19.06
C THR A 744 28.19 26.24 -19.74
N SER A 745 28.30 26.84 -20.92
CA SER A 745 29.58 27.07 -21.61
C SER A 745 30.51 28.04 -20.86
N LEU A 746 29.96 28.93 -20.03
CA LEU A 746 30.75 29.75 -19.09
C LEU A 746 31.29 28.91 -17.92
N LEU A 747 30.52 27.94 -17.43
CA LEU A 747 30.83 27.08 -16.28
C LEU A 747 31.88 26.01 -16.60
N THR A 748 31.86 25.46 -17.81
CA THR A 748 32.89 24.51 -18.29
C THR A 748 34.27 25.18 -18.32
N ALA A 749 34.33 26.44 -18.78
CA ALA A 749 35.58 27.21 -18.82
C ALA A 749 36.12 27.53 -17.41
N THR A 750 35.25 27.83 -16.43
CA THR A 750 35.65 28.09 -15.03
C THR A 750 36.06 26.83 -14.28
N ALA A 751 35.37 25.69 -14.49
CA ALA A 751 35.73 24.41 -13.87
C ALA A 751 37.10 23.92 -14.35
N CYS A 752 37.38 24.01 -15.66
CA CYS A 752 38.69 23.68 -16.21
C CYS A 752 39.80 24.64 -15.75
N ALA A 753 39.50 25.94 -15.60
CA ALA A 753 40.45 26.91 -15.05
C ALA A 753 40.80 26.60 -13.58
N ALA A 754 39.85 26.12 -12.77
CA ALA A 754 40.07 25.72 -11.38
C ALA A 754 40.91 24.42 -11.28
N ALA A 755 40.69 23.45 -12.17
CA ALA A 755 41.48 22.21 -12.23
C ALA A 755 42.93 22.46 -12.73
N CYS A 756 43.14 23.37 -13.69
CA CYS A 756 44.50 23.77 -14.08
C CYS A 756 45.19 24.64 -13.00
N ALA A 757 44.44 25.41 -12.21
CA ALA A 757 45.00 26.22 -11.13
C ALA A 757 45.47 25.36 -9.93
N SER A 758 44.81 24.24 -9.65
CA SER A 758 45.20 23.33 -8.55
C SER A 758 46.51 22.58 -8.84
N SER A 759 46.82 22.30 -10.11
CA SER A 759 48.10 21.70 -10.53
C SER A 759 49.26 22.70 -10.53
N LEU A 760 49.03 23.98 -10.87
CA LEU A 760 50.05 25.04 -10.79
C LEU A 760 50.31 25.56 -9.36
N CYS A 761 49.29 25.63 -8.48
CA CYS A 761 49.45 26.13 -7.11
C CYS A 761 50.31 25.23 -6.20
N ARG A 762 50.45 23.94 -6.52
CA ARG A 762 51.39 23.06 -5.79
C ARG A 762 52.87 23.41 -6.00
N GLN A 763 53.22 24.24 -6.99
CA GLN A 763 54.62 24.61 -7.24
C GLN A 763 55.07 25.94 -6.60
N VAL A 764 54.17 26.84 -6.15
CA VAL A 764 54.55 28.25 -5.83
C VAL A 764 54.59 28.59 -4.33
N ALA A 765 53.91 27.87 -3.44
CA ALA A 765 53.86 28.22 -2.02
C ALA A 765 54.99 27.60 -1.17
N ARG A 766 56.24 28.04 -1.39
CA ARG A 766 57.33 27.94 -0.39
C ARG A 766 58.10 29.26 -0.29
N ARG A 767 57.66 30.18 0.59
CA ARG A 767 58.52 31.02 1.47
C ARG A 767 57.71 31.95 2.40
N PRO A 768 58.20 32.26 3.64
CA PRO A 768 57.42 32.93 4.69
C PRO A 768 57.96 34.32 5.12
N THR A 769 57.34 34.90 6.19
CA THR A 769 57.66 36.09 7.06
C THR A 769 56.78 37.33 6.81
N SER A 770 56.23 38.13 7.76
CA SER A 770 56.19 38.27 9.24
C SER A 770 55.11 39.36 9.61
N PRO A 771 54.65 39.54 10.87
CA PRO A 771 53.49 40.39 11.23
C PRO A 771 53.80 41.68 12.04
N GLN A 772 52.96 42.74 11.98
CA GLN A 772 52.74 43.72 13.08
C GLN A 772 51.61 44.77 12.88
N ALA A 773 50.66 44.78 13.83
CA ALA A 773 50.10 45.86 14.69
C ALA A 773 49.44 47.20 14.21
N SER A 774 48.28 47.47 14.83
CA SER A 774 47.72 48.78 15.34
C SER A 774 47.07 49.75 14.32
N VAL A 775 46.07 50.63 14.59
CA VAL A 775 45.22 51.02 15.74
C VAL A 775 44.14 52.04 15.22
N THR A 776 42.92 51.98 15.80
CA THR A 776 41.84 53.00 15.96
C THR A 776 41.19 53.84 14.82
N LYS A 777 39.84 53.83 14.90
CA LYS A 777 38.82 54.91 14.90
C LYS A 777 38.55 55.75 13.63
N GLY A 778 37.28 55.69 13.23
CA GLY A 778 36.49 56.66 12.46
C GLY A 778 35.05 56.19 12.47
#